data_AF-A0A357XSS9-F1
#
_entry.id   AF-A0A357XSS9-F1
#
_cell.length_a   1.000
_cell.length_b   1.000
_cell.length_c   1.000
_cell.angle_alpha   90.00
_cell.angle_beta   90.00
_cell.angle_gamma   90.00
#
_symmetry.space_group_name_H-M   'P 1'
#
loop_
_entity.id
_entity.type
_entity.pdbx_description
1 polymer ?
#
loop_
_entity_poly.entity_id
_entity_poly.type
_entity_poly.pdbx_seq_one_letter_code
_entity_poly.pdbx_strand_id
1 'polypeptide(L)'
;MSRCVAVPIFAFLSLSVLAGEYKGPSELKAVKDGSKLFVMNMDADEVLVFSTGENKIVQTIKTAKQPNGIALSSDEKTLFVTCGGYRSTIQAIDVADGTVVKEVPGGHSPYGPSVSPDGRKLYVCNRFNGDVWEFELPGMTLARKFPVVREPRKSLVTPDGKTLFVTNFLPNDPNNYPDDPDADIDVACEVSAIDLASGEKKSIRLTNGSHSLHGLAISPDGKYLYVTQILARYQMPTSQLERGWVNTNGLSIIDVEKKEWLNTVLLDDIDRGAANPWGVAVAKDGGKIFVAIAGTHEICVIETKPMLAKLAALAAGTPTESYSGASKTAADVPNDLAFLVGMKKRIKLTGLGPRESAVAGDSLYVGLYYSDVLDRIEFPETGNPKVSEIALGPKPVPDGVSQDGVNQDGAGRDGMSRDDARMGDFHWNDATTCFQGWLSCASCHPEGRMDALNWDLLNDDIGNPKNAKSLLLGRKVPPAMWHGVRVDVDYGIRTGYRYILFTEPNEGTCKQIEVYLDTLTPLESPYLVDGKLSEKALRGKEVFEGEKLGCSKCHPADNYFTDQKLHDVNSRTYYDRKPTFDTPSLIECWRTAPYMHDGRHPDMKDVFLKSRHGDVYWKTDPTEEEIDDLVEYVLSL
;
A
#
# COMPACT_ATOMS: atom_id res chain seq x y z
N MET A 1 -42.08 -71.24 0.86
CA MET A 1 -42.42 -70.11 -0.02
C MET A 1 -42.35 -68.85 0.82
N SER A 2 -41.33 -68.01 0.62
CA SER A 2 -41.33 -66.58 0.92
C SER A 2 -40.15 -65.96 0.16
N ARG A 3 -40.47 -65.14 -0.84
CA ARG A 3 -39.50 -64.41 -1.67
C ARG A 3 -39.00 -63.19 -0.89
N CYS A 4 -37.70 -63.10 -0.62
CA CYS A 4 -37.05 -61.84 -0.24
C CYS A 4 -36.86 -60.99 -1.51
N VAL A 5 -37.46 -59.81 -1.52
CA VAL A 5 -37.23 -58.77 -2.53
C VAL A 5 -36.00 -57.98 -2.11
N ALA A 6 -34.97 -57.96 -2.96
CA ALA A 6 -33.81 -57.10 -2.79
C ALA A 6 -34.14 -55.67 -3.23
N VAL A 7 -33.93 -54.69 -2.35
CA VAL A 7 -33.98 -53.25 -2.66
C VAL A 7 -32.55 -52.81 -3.01
N PRO A 8 -32.30 -52.16 -4.16
CA PRO A 8 -30.97 -51.68 -4.49
C PRO A 8 -30.66 -50.42 -3.66
N ILE A 9 -29.55 -50.45 -2.94
CA ILE A 9 -28.97 -49.29 -2.27
C ILE A 9 -28.34 -48.42 -3.36
N PHE A 10 -28.98 -47.29 -3.69
CA PHE A 10 -28.34 -46.22 -4.44
C PHE A 10 -27.33 -45.52 -3.52
N ALA A 11 -26.04 -45.72 -3.78
CA ALA A 11 -24.99 -44.92 -3.18
C ALA A 11 -25.10 -43.49 -3.73
N PHE A 12 -25.64 -42.58 -2.93
CA PHE A 12 -25.47 -41.16 -3.14
C PHE A 12 -23.99 -40.83 -2.91
N LEU A 13 -23.22 -40.62 -3.99
CA LEU A 13 -21.97 -39.88 -3.90
C LEU A 13 -22.32 -38.46 -3.47
N SER A 14 -22.11 -38.13 -2.19
CA SER A 14 -22.05 -36.74 -1.76
C SER A 14 -20.82 -36.12 -2.42
N LEU A 15 -21.03 -35.34 -3.48
CA LEU A 15 -20.04 -34.34 -3.91
C LEU A 15 -19.94 -33.33 -2.76
N SER A 16 -18.97 -33.50 -1.88
CA SER A 16 -18.53 -32.42 -1.01
C SER A 16 -17.89 -31.36 -1.89
N VAL A 17 -18.65 -30.33 -2.24
CA VAL A 17 -18.06 -29.10 -2.79
C VAL A 17 -17.22 -28.51 -1.67
N LEU A 18 -15.90 -28.65 -1.77
CA LEU A 18 -14.96 -28.01 -0.86
C LEU A 18 -15.26 -26.51 -0.86
N ALA A 19 -15.57 -25.94 0.31
CA ALA A 19 -15.63 -24.49 0.46
C ALA A 19 -14.31 -23.88 0.00
N GLY A 20 -14.37 -22.87 -0.88
CA GLY A 20 -13.16 -22.22 -1.40
C GLY A 20 -12.50 -21.36 -0.33
N GLU A 21 -11.18 -21.40 -0.22
CA GLU A 21 -10.41 -20.37 0.49
C GLU A 21 -10.34 -19.11 -0.37
N TYR A 22 -10.36 -17.93 0.26
CA TYR A 22 -10.11 -16.66 -0.43
C TYR A 22 -8.79 -16.71 -1.19
N LYS A 23 -8.77 -16.20 -2.43
CA LYS A 23 -7.59 -16.22 -3.29
C LYS A 23 -6.78 -14.93 -3.18
N GLY A 24 -7.41 -13.77 -3.32
CA GLY A 24 -6.74 -12.46 -3.30
C GLY A 24 -5.74 -12.28 -4.45
N PRO A 25 -6.18 -12.28 -5.72
CA PRO A 25 -5.30 -11.97 -6.84
C PRO A 25 -4.70 -10.57 -6.69
N SER A 26 -3.38 -10.50 -6.50
CA SER A 26 -2.65 -9.28 -6.13
C SER A 26 -1.58 -8.88 -7.13
N GLU A 27 -1.00 -9.84 -7.87
CA GLU A 27 0.01 -9.59 -8.91
C GLU A 27 -0.28 -10.41 -10.17
N LEU A 28 -0.06 -9.79 -11.34
CA LEU A 28 -0.26 -10.42 -12.64
C LEU A 28 1.00 -10.29 -13.49
N LYS A 29 1.45 -11.40 -14.10
CA LYS A 29 2.56 -11.39 -15.05
C LYS A 29 2.26 -12.23 -16.29
N ALA A 30 2.15 -11.57 -17.44
CA ALA A 30 2.00 -12.26 -18.72
C ALA A 30 3.36 -12.73 -19.26
N VAL A 31 3.39 -13.87 -19.94
CA VAL A 31 4.52 -14.24 -20.80
C VAL A 31 4.53 -13.35 -22.05
N LYS A 32 5.70 -13.18 -22.69
CA LYS A 32 5.94 -12.27 -23.81
C LYS A 32 4.99 -12.49 -24.98
N ASP A 33 4.76 -13.76 -25.35
CA ASP A 33 3.85 -14.14 -26.43
C ASP A 33 2.36 -13.97 -26.05
N GLY A 34 2.05 -13.75 -24.77
CA GLY A 34 0.70 -13.57 -24.26
C GLY A 34 -0.11 -14.86 -24.13
N SER A 35 0.49 -16.04 -24.31
CA SER A 35 -0.20 -17.34 -24.23
C SER A 35 -0.59 -17.76 -22.81
N LYS A 36 0.14 -17.25 -21.82
CA LYS A 36 -0.06 -17.53 -20.38
C LYS A 36 -0.02 -16.26 -19.54
N LEU A 37 -0.72 -16.32 -18.41
CA LEU A 37 -0.72 -15.31 -17.36
C LEU A 37 -0.49 -16.01 -16.02
N PHE A 38 0.49 -15.52 -15.26
CA PHE A 38 0.70 -15.90 -13.86
C PHE A 38 -0.09 -14.95 -12.97
N VAL A 39 -0.87 -15.50 -12.05
CA VAL A 39 -1.76 -14.78 -11.14
C VAL A 39 -1.37 -15.16 -9.72
N MET A 40 -0.72 -14.24 -9.00
CA MET A 40 -0.37 -14.47 -7.60
C MET A 40 -1.58 -14.20 -6.73
N ASN A 41 -1.98 -15.21 -5.97
CA ASN A 41 -3.08 -15.18 -5.02
C ASN A 41 -2.48 -15.11 -3.61
N MET A 42 -2.53 -13.90 -3.03
CA MET A 42 -1.88 -13.59 -1.76
C MET A 42 -2.50 -14.34 -0.59
N ASP A 43 -3.83 -14.42 -0.54
CA ASP A 43 -4.54 -15.04 0.59
C ASP A 43 -4.45 -16.59 0.57
N ALA A 44 -4.22 -17.17 -0.61
CA ALA A 44 -4.16 -18.62 -0.83
C ALA A 44 -2.73 -19.19 -0.95
N ASP A 45 -1.70 -18.36 -0.73
CA ASP A 45 -0.28 -18.73 -0.82
C ASP A 45 0.04 -19.53 -2.11
N GLU A 46 -0.40 -19.03 -3.27
CA GLU A 46 -0.24 -19.72 -4.54
C GLU A 46 -0.12 -18.78 -5.75
N VAL A 47 0.41 -19.33 -6.85
CA VAL A 47 0.37 -18.72 -8.17
C VAL A 47 -0.42 -19.63 -9.10
N LEU A 48 -1.45 -19.09 -9.75
CA LEU A 48 -2.19 -19.78 -10.80
C LEU A 48 -1.59 -19.44 -12.16
N VAL A 49 -1.47 -20.46 -13.02
CA VAL A 49 -1.11 -20.27 -14.43
C VAL A 49 -2.40 -20.37 -15.26
N PHE A 50 -2.79 -19.26 -15.84
CA PHE A 50 -3.95 -19.14 -16.72
C PHE A 50 -3.50 -19.20 -18.19
N SER A 51 -4.10 -20.11 -18.97
CA SER A 51 -3.91 -20.18 -20.42
C SER A 51 -4.91 -19.24 -21.11
N THR A 52 -4.41 -18.23 -21.82
CA THR A 52 -5.24 -17.20 -22.46
C THR A 52 -6.00 -17.75 -23.66
N GLY A 53 -5.40 -18.70 -24.39
CA GLY A 53 -6.01 -19.36 -25.54
C GLY A 53 -7.09 -20.38 -25.14
N GLU A 54 -6.88 -21.12 -24.05
CA GLU A 54 -7.86 -22.10 -23.53
C GLU A 54 -8.88 -21.49 -22.58
N ASN A 55 -8.68 -20.24 -22.15
CA ASN A 55 -9.50 -19.51 -21.19
C ASN A 55 -9.74 -20.30 -19.89
N LYS A 56 -8.69 -20.90 -19.33
CA LYS A 56 -8.77 -21.69 -18.10
C LYS A 56 -7.46 -21.70 -17.32
N ILE A 57 -7.56 -22.01 -16.03
CA ILE A 57 -6.40 -22.34 -15.19
C ILE A 57 -5.84 -23.70 -15.63
N VAL A 58 -4.55 -23.74 -15.96
CA VAL A 58 -3.84 -24.95 -16.42
C VAL A 58 -2.88 -25.51 -15.38
N GLN A 59 -2.52 -24.72 -14.36
CA GLN A 59 -1.63 -25.14 -13.28
C GLN A 59 -1.85 -24.28 -12.03
N THR A 60 -1.64 -24.89 -10.86
CA THR A 60 -1.59 -24.23 -9.56
C THR A 60 -0.23 -24.52 -8.94
N ILE A 61 0.49 -23.48 -8.57
CA ILE A 61 1.84 -23.54 -7.99
C ILE A 61 1.73 -23.05 -6.54
N LYS A 62 2.11 -23.89 -5.57
CA LYS A 62 2.17 -23.47 -4.17
C LYS A 62 3.46 -22.70 -3.88
N THR A 63 3.35 -21.66 -3.06
CA THR A 63 4.48 -20.82 -2.64
C THR A 63 4.74 -21.00 -1.14
N ALA A 64 5.81 -20.40 -0.64
CA ALA A 64 5.89 -20.08 0.78
C ALA A 64 4.81 -19.03 1.15
N LYS A 65 4.56 -18.89 2.46
CA LYS A 65 3.50 -18.02 2.97
C LYS A 65 3.72 -16.55 2.65
N GLN A 66 2.64 -15.79 2.56
CA GLN A 66 2.63 -14.34 2.33
C GLN A 66 3.35 -13.93 1.03
N PRO A 67 3.02 -14.50 -0.14
CA PRO A 67 3.64 -14.07 -1.39
C PRO A 67 3.25 -12.62 -1.70
N ASN A 68 4.26 -11.79 -2.01
CA ASN A 68 4.11 -10.32 -2.18
C ASN A 68 4.45 -9.83 -3.59
N GLY A 69 5.15 -10.62 -4.41
CA GLY A 69 5.60 -10.19 -5.73
C GLY A 69 6.07 -11.34 -6.61
N ILE A 70 5.89 -11.20 -7.93
CA ILE A 70 6.36 -12.18 -8.93
C ILE A 70 7.13 -11.55 -10.08
N ALA A 71 8.12 -12.28 -10.62
CA ALA A 71 8.83 -11.92 -11.84
C ALA A 71 9.23 -13.18 -12.64
N LEU A 72 9.24 -13.08 -13.97
CA LEU A 72 9.73 -14.15 -14.84
C LEU A 72 11.20 -13.89 -15.21
N SER A 73 11.99 -14.95 -15.32
CA SER A 73 13.30 -14.92 -15.97
C SER A 73 13.19 -14.45 -17.42
N SER A 74 14.28 -13.92 -18.00
CA SER A 74 14.27 -13.43 -19.38
C SER A 74 13.92 -14.51 -20.42
N ASP A 75 14.16 -15.78 -20.11
CA ASP A 75 13.79 -16.94 -20.94
C ASP A 75 12.44 -17.58 -20.53
N GLU A 76 11.75 -17.01 -19.54
CA GLU A 76 10.42 -17.40 -19.07
C GLU A 76 10.31 -18.84 -18.54
N LYS A 77 11.45 -19.45 -18.17
CA LYS A 77 11.51 -20.80 -17.58
C LYS A 77 11.49 -20.81 -16.06
N THR A 78 11.78 -19.69 -15.43
CA THR A 78 11.81 -19.56 -13.98
C THR A 78 10.90 -18.42 -13.54
N LEU A 79 10.03 -18.71 -12.57
CA LEU A 79 9.22 -17.73 -11.85
C LEU A 79 9.88 -17.45 -10.50
N PHE A 80 10.24 -16.19 -10.27
CA PHE A 80 10.70 -15.71 -8.97
C PHE A 80 9.50 -15.22 -8.17
N VAL A 81 9.40 -15.64 -6.91
CA VAL A 81 8.34 -15.23 -5.97
C VAL A 81 8.99 -14.72 -4.70
N THR A 82 8.64 -13.50 -4.28
CA THR A 82 9.02 -12.97 -2.97
C THR A 82 7.95 -13.33 -1.95
N CYS A 83 8.36 -13.93 -0.83
CA CYS A 83 7.48 -14.41 0.22
C CYS A 83 7.80 -13.69 1.53
N GLY A 84 6.79 -13.08 2.14
CA GLY A 84 6.88 -12.04 3.17
C GLY A 84 7.22 -12.50 4.58
N GLY A 85 7.18 -11.52 5.50
CA GLY A 85 7.50 -11.68 6.92
C GLY A 85 8.77 -10.92 7.34
N TYR A 86 9.19 -11.09 8.58
CA TYR A 86 10.51 -10.61 9.05
C TYR A 86 11.62 -11.52 8.54
N ARG A 87 11.42 -12.85 8.60
CA ARG A 87 12.30 -13.87 8.01
C ARG A 87 11.76 -14.37 6.68
N SER A 88 11.87 -13.51 5.68
CA SER A 88 11.33 -13.73 4.35
C SER A 88 12.19 -14.65 3.50
N THR A 89 11.62 -15.14 2.40
CA THR A 89 12.34 -15.94 1.41
C THR A 89 12.05 -15.47 -0.02
N ILE A 90 12.92 -15.85 -0.94
CA ILE A 90 12.75 -15.67 -2.37
C ILE A 90 12.83 -17.06 -3.00
N GLN A 91 11.74 -17.48 -3.65
CA GLN A 91 11.64 -18.77 -4.33
C GLN A 91 11.88 -18.59 -5.83
N ALA A 92 12.70 -19.46 -6.42
CA ALA A 92 12.74 -19.68 -7.86
C ALA A 92 12.00 -20.99 -8.17
N ILE A 93 11.03 -20.90 -9.05
CA ILE A 93 10.11 -21.98 -9.39
C ILE A 93 10.24 -22.30 -10.88
N ASP A 94 10.39 -23.57 -11.23
CA ASP A 94 10.36 -24.01 -12.63
C ASP A 94 8.94 -23.83 -13.20
N VAL A 95 8.84 -23.15 -14.34
CA VAL A 95 7.55 -22.82 -14.96
C VAL A 95 6.87 -24.04 -15.58
N ALA A 96 7.62 -25.06 -16.00
CA ALA A 96 7.07 -26.21 -16.70
C ALA A 96 6.32 -27.15 -15.75
N ASP A 97 6.85 -27.39 -14.55
CA ASP A 97 6.25 -28.32 -13.58
C ASP A 97 5.82 -27.67 -12.26
N GLY A 98 6.20 -26.41 -12.02
CA GLY A 98 5.81 -25.66 -10.81
C GLY A 98 6.63 -26.03 -9.58
N THR A 99 7.76 -26.72 -9.75
CA THR A 99 8.62 -27.12 -8.63
C THR A 99 9.51 -25.97 -8.16
N VAL A 100 9.63 -25.80 -6.84
CA VAL A 100 10.60 -24.86 -6.26
C VAL A 100 12.00 -25.44 -6.46
N VAL A 101 12.78 -24.86 -7.37
CA VAL A 101 14.15 -25.31 -7.69
C VAL A 101 15.20 -24.68 -6.76
N LYS A 102 14.87 -23.52 -6.18
CA LYS A 102 15.74 -22.84 -5.23
C LYS A 102 14.95 -21.93 -4.32
N GLU A 103 15.41 -21.83 -3.07
CA GLU A 103 14.92 -20.86 -2.10
C GLU A 103 16.14 -20.22 -1.41
N VAL A 104 16.12 -18.89 -1.28
CA VAL A 104 17.17 -18.13 -0.59
C VAL A 104 16.54 -17.15 0.41
N PRO A 105 17.26 -16.75 1.47
CA PRO A 105 16.78 -15.71 2.37
C PRO A 105 16.54 -14.38 1.64
N GLY A 106 15.44 -13.71 1.97
CA GLY A 106 15.16 -12.32 1.60
C GLY A 106 15.48 -11.36 2.75
N GLY A 107 15.24 -10.06 2.52
CA GLY A 107 15.19 -9.08 3.61
C GLY A 107 13.81 -9.06 4.28
N HIS A 108 13.58 -8.06 5.12
CA HIS A 108 12.31 -7.87 5.80
C HIS A 108 11.23 -7.38 4.82
N SER A 109 10.16 -8.17 4.70
CA SER A 109 8.98 -7.90 3.86
C SER A 109 9.35 -7.53 2.42
N PRO A 110 9.89 -8.47 1.64
CA PRO A 110 10.23 -8.24 0.24
C PRO A 110 8.94 -8.06 -0.59
N TYR A 111 9.00 -7.17 -1.57
CA TYR A 111 7.93 -6.88 -2.52
C TYR A 111 8.39 -7.13 -3.96
N GLY A 112 7.86 -6.39 -4.94
CA GLY A 112 7.92 -6.68 -6.38
C GLY A 112 9.34 -6.91 -6.90
N PRO A 113 9.71 -8.18 -7.19
CA PRO A 113 10.99 -8.49 -7.80
C PRO A 113 11.04 -8.00 -9.25
N SER A 114 12.23 -7.66 -9.75
CA SER A 114 12.45 -7.35 -11.17
C SER A 114 13.72 -8.01 -11.70
N VAL A 115 13.68 -8.45 -12.96
CA VAL A 115 14.81 -9.12 -13.62
C VAL A 115 15.43 -8.17 -14.63
N SER A 116 16.77 -8.11 -14.68
CA SER A 116 17.48 -7.31 -15.68
C SER A 116 17.17 -7.80 -17.11
N PRO A 117 17.16 -6.93 -18.13
CA PRO A 117 16.86 -7.34 -19.51
C PRO A 117 17.76 -8.47 -20.03
N ASP A 118 19.02 -8.49 -19.61
CA ASP A 118 20.00 -9.53 -19.96
C ASP A 118 19.82 -10.86 -19.21
N GLY A 119 18.89 -10.92 -18.24
CA GLY A 119 18.56 -12.11 -17.47
C GLY A 119 19.60 -12.49 -16.40
N ARG A 120 20.59 -11.65 -16.15
CA ARG A 120 21.71 -11.96 -15.23
C ARG A 120 21.48 -11.50 -13.80
N LYS A 121 20.52 -10.61 -13.54
CA LYS A 121 20.29 -10.02 -12.21
C LYS A 121 18.81 -10.08 -11.82
N LEU A 122 18.59 -10.26 -10.52
CA LEU A 122 17.29 -10.11 -9.86
C LEU A 122 17.39 -9.02 -8.80
N TYR A 123 16.45 -8.08 -8.80
CA TYR A 123 16.34 -7.01 -7.81
C TYR A 123 15.11 -7.22 -6.95
N VAL A 124 15.25 -7.09 -5.63
CA VAL A 124 14.16 -7.30 -4.66
C VAL A 124 14.09 -6.12 -3.70
N CYS A 125 12.95 -5.44 -3.67
CA CYS A 125 12.68 -4.36 -2.73
C CYS A 125 12.37 -4.93 -1.35
N ASN A 126 13.16 -4.63 -0.33
CA ASN A 126 12.86 -5.02 1.06
C ASN A 126 12.32 -3.82 1.81
N ARG A 127 10.99 -3.82 1.98
CA ARG A 127 10.23 -2.66 2.43
C ARG A 127 10.73 -2.10 3.76
N PHE A 128 10.96 -2.97 4.74
CA PHE A 128 11.28 -2.53 6.11
C PHE A 128 12.77 -2.55 6.45
N ASN A 129 13.62 -3.03 5.53
CA ASN A 129 15.04 -2.69 5.57
C ASN A 129 15.34 -1.31 4.96
N GLY A 130 14.44 -0.79 4.10
CA GLY A 130 14.71 0.44 3.35
C GLY A 130 15.79 0.24 2.29
N ASP A 131 15.85 -0.92 1.64
CA ASP A 131 16.85 -1.21 0.62
C ASP A 131 16.30 -2.06 -0.55
N VAL A 132 17.10 -2.14 -1.61
CA VAL A 132 16.92 -3.11 -2.70
C VAL A 132 18.11 -4.06 -2.73
N TRP A 133 17.86 -5.35 -2.73
CA TRP A 133 18.90 -6.38 -2.85
C TRP A 133 19.05 -6.81 -4.31
N GLU A 134 20.30 -6.89 -4.78
CA GLU A 134 20.67 -7.42 -6.09
C GLU A 134 21.23 -8.83 -5.93
N PHE A 135 20.70 -9.77 -6.72
CA PHE A 135 21.18 -11.15 -6.79
C PHE A 135 21.71 -11.47 -8.19
N GLU A 136 22.80 -12.23 -8.27
CA GLU A 136 23.27 -12.87 -9.51
C GLU A 136 22.37 -14.03 -9.91
N LEU A 137 21.96 -14.12 -11.17
CA LEU A 137 21.23 -15.25 -11.74
C LEU A 137 22.16 -16.14 -12.60
N PRO A 138 21.85 -17.45 -12.72
CA PRO A 138 20.74 -18.18 -12.08
C PRO A 138 21.01 -18.56 -10.61
N GLY A 139 22.20 -18.22 -10.10
CA GLY A 139 22.66 -18.66 -8.78
C GLY A 139 21.91 -18.07 -7.59
N MET A 140 21.10 -17.02 -7.76
CA MET A 140 20.49 -16.22 -6.68
C MET A 140 21.47 -15.90 -5.55
N THR A 141 22.70 -15.51 -5.92
CA THR A 141 23.73 -15.13 -4.94
C THR A 141 23.62 -13.64 -4.70
N LEU A 142 23.42 -13.22 -3.45
CA LEU A 142 23.36 -11.79 -3.09
C LEU A 142 24.68 -11.10 -3.46
N ALA A 143 24.60 -10.10 -4.33
CA ALA A 143 25.74 -9.34 -4.85
C ALA A 143 25.87 -7.97 -4.18
N ARG A 144 24.77 -7.21 -4.10
CA ARG A 144 24.76 -5.82 -3.61
C ARG A 144 23.47 -5.50 -2.87
N LYS A 145 23.50 -4.46 -2.04
CA LYS A 145 22.33 -3.83 -1.40
C LYS A 145 22.35 -2.34 -1.67
N PHE A 146 21.22 -1.77 -2.05
CA PHE A 146 21.07 -0.34 -2.37
C PHE A 146 20.12 0.33 -1.37
N PRO A 147 20.60 1.18 -0.46
CA PRO A 147 19.73 1.91 0.47
C PRO A 147 18.84 2.95 -0.26
N VAL A 148 17.54 2.92 0.05
CA VAL A 148 16.49 3.80 -0.50
C VAL A 148 15.59 4.36 0.62
N VAL A 149 14.63 5.23 0.28
CA VAL A 149 13.81 5.98 1.26
C VAL A 149 12.38 6.12 0.72
N ARG A 150 11.29 5.90 1.45
CA ARG A 150 11.03 4.98 2.56
C ARG A 150 10.04 3.90 2.05
N GLU A 151 10.18 2.67 2.54
CA GLU A 151 9.28 1.54 2.20
C GLU A 151 9.24 1.21 0.70
N PRO A 152 10.35 0.74 0.09
CA PRO A 152 10.39 0.38 -1.32
C PRO A 152 9.42 -0.77 -1.62
N ARG A 153 8.58 -0.61 -2.66
CA ARG A 153 7.54 -1.60 -3.02
C ARG A 153 7.68 -2.19 -4.41
N LYS A 154 7.80 -1.38 -5.46
CA LYS A 154 7.93 -1.88 -6.83
C LYS A 154 9.24 -1.41 -7.42
N SER A 155 9.84 -2.26 -8.26
CA SER A 155 11.01 -1.89 -9.04
C SER A 155 10.89 -2.32 -10.48
N LEU A 156 11.57 -1.61 -11.38
CA LEU A 156 11.81 -2.06 -12.74
C LEU A 156 13.16 -1.58 -13.25
N VAL A 157 13.75 -2.37 -14.15
CA VAL A 157 15.00 -2.03 -14.84
C VAL A 157 14.65 -1.45 -16.20
N THR A 158 15.33 -0.38 -16.61
CA THR A 158 15.18 0.20 -17.94
C THR A 158 15.51 -0.83 -19.04
N PRO A 159 14.88 -0.75 -20.24
CA PRO A 159 15.15 -1.68 -21.34
C PRO A 159 16.63 -1.79 -21.74
N ASP A 160 17.41 -0.72 -21.55
CA ASP A 160 18.86 -0.70 -21.81
C ASP A 160 19.70 -1.32 -20.69
N GLY A 161 19.08 -1.73 -19.58
CA GLY A 161 19.73 -2.40 -18.46
C GLY A 161 20.55 -1.48 -17.53
N LYS A 162 20.46 -0.16 -17.69
CA LYS A 162 21.36 0.78 -16.99
C LYS A 162 20.81 1.35 -15.69
N THR A 163 19.49 1.56 -15.61
CA THR A 163 18.87 2.24 -14.46
C THR A 163 17.80 1.34 -13.84
N LEU A 164 17.81 1.24 -12.52
CA LEU A 164 16.74 0.64 -11.73
C LEU A 164 15.90 1.76 -11.12
N PHE A 165 14.59 1.78 -11.39
CA PHE A 165 13.65 2.66 -10.70
C PHE A 165 12.93 1.91 -9.59
N VAL A 166 12.70 2.60 -8.47
CA VAL A 166 12.09 2.03 -7.26
C VAL A 166 11.04 3.00 -6.73
N THR A 167 9.79 2.55 -6.57
CA THR A 167 8.77 3.33 -5.85
C THR A 167 8.93 3.17 -4.36
N ASN A 168 8.87 4.28 -3.65
CA ASN A 168 8.91 4.32 -2.20
C ASN A 168 7.52 4.72 -1.68
N PHE A 169 6.93 3.85 -0.87
CA PHE A 169 5.49 3.85 -0.63
C PHE A 169 4.98 5.10 0.11
N LEU A 170 5.76 5.62 1.05
CA LEU A 170 5.39 6.75 1.91
C LEU A 170 6.46 7.85 1.87
N PRO A 171 6.06 9.11 2.09
CA PRO A 171 7.02 10.20 2.23
C PRO A 171 7.88 10.01 3.48
N ASN A 172 9.05 10.64 3.48
CA ASN A 172 9.98 10.64 4.62
C ASN A 172 10.30 12.06 5.11
N ASP A 173 9.54 13.05 4.64
CA ASP A 173 9.73 14.45 4.99
C ASP A 173 9.20 14.75 6.41
N PRO A 174 9.75 15.77 7.10
CA PRO A 174 9.07 16.37 8.24
C PRO A 174 7.77 17.02 7.79
N ASN A 175 6.74 16.96 8.64
CA ASN A 175 5.41 17.49 8.34
C ASN A 175 5.02 18.72 9.17
N ASN A 176 5.97 19.28 9.90
CA ASN A 176 5.81 20.55 10.59
C ASN A 176 7.17 21.19 10.83
N TYR A 177 7.23 22.51 10.67
CA TYR A 177 8.40 23.32 11.03
C TYR A 177 8.00 24.20 12.21
N PRO A 178 8.17 23.73 13.47
CA PRO A 178 7.64 24.43 14.64
C PRO A 178 8.23 25.82 14.85
N ASP A 179 9.41 26.09 14.28
CA ASP A 179 10.10 27.37 14.38
C ASP A 179 9.71 28.37 13.28
N ASP A 180 8.92 27.94 12.29
CA ASP A 180 8.48 28.77 11.16
C ASP A 180 7.04 28.41 10.73
N PRO A 181 6.02 29.08 11.30
CA PRO A 181 4.62 28.83 10.96
C PRO A 181 4.26 29.32 9.54
N ASP A 182 5.15 30.05 8.88
CA ASP A 182 4.99 30.51 7.50
C ASP A 182 5.76 29.63 6.50
N ALA A 183 6.41 28.56 6.96
CA ALA A 183 7.13 27.63 6.10
C ALA A 183 6.18 26.91 5.14
N ASP A 184 6.51 26.92 3.86
CA ASP A 184 5.84 26.07 2.87
C ASP A 184 6.14 24.60 3.17
N ILE A 185 5.18 23.91 3.78
CA ILE A 185 5.29 22.48 4.05
C ILE A 185 5.14 21.73 2.72
N ASP A 186 6.22 21.09 2.28
CA ASP A 186 6.25 20.20 1.12
C ASP A 186 6.57 18.79 1.61
N VAL A 187 5.60 17.89 1.50
CA VAL A 187 5.70 16.47 1.90
C VAL A 187 5.33 15.63 0.69
N ALA A 188 6.30 14.86 0.18
CA ALA A 188 6.12 14.10 -1.04
C ALA A 188 6.86 12.77 -0.99
N CYS A 189 6.30 11.78 -1.67
CA CYS A 189 7.04 10.56 -1.97
C CYS A 189 8.14 10.81 -3.00
N GLU A 190 9.08 9.87 -3.04
CA GLU A 190 10.18 9.87 -3.99
C GLU A 190 10.23 8.56 -4.77
N VAL A 191 10.66 8.65 -6.03
CA VAL A 191 11.11 7.49 -6.81
C VAL A 191 12.63 7.49 -6.81
N SER A 192 13.25 6.39 -6.39
CA SER A 192 14.71 6.25 -6.47
C SER A 192 15.11 5.76 -7.87
N ALA A 193 16.05 6.45 -8.51
CA ALA A 193 16.70 6.04 -9.75
C ALA A 193 18.15 5.64 -9.44
N ILE A 194 18.46 4.36 -9.57
CA ILE A 194 19.78 3.79 -9.25
C ILE A 194 20.50 3.45 -10.55
N ASP A 195 21.69 4.04 -10.75
CA ASP A 195 22.60 3.62 -11.82
C ASP A 195 23.20 2.27 -11.47
N LEU A 196 22.97 1.26 -12.30
CA LEU A 196 23.36 -0.12 -11.99
C LEU A 196 24.86 -0.37 -12.14
N ALA A 197 25.58 0.47 -12.89
CA ALA A 197 27.03 0.35 -13.04
C ALA A 197 27.76 0.94 -11.84
N SER A 198 27.42 2.18 -11.43
CA SER A 198 28.08 2.87 -10.32
C SER A 198 27.47 2.57 -8.95
N GLY A 199 26.18 2.20 -8.90
CA GLY A 199 25.39 2.15 -7.67
C GLY A 199 24.92 3.51 -7.17
N GLU A 200 25.18 4.59 -7.92
CA GLU A 200 24.75 5.94 -7.57
C GLU A 200 23.22 6.05 -7.62
N LYS A 201 22.64 6.73 -6.63
CA LYS A 201 21.20 6.94 -6.51
C LYS A 201 20.85 8.41 -6.70
N LYS A 202 19.83 8.69 -7.50
CA LYS A 202 19.12 9.98 -7.55
C LYS A 202 17.69 9.78 -7.01
N SER A 203 17.28 10.63 -6.07
CA SER A 203 15.87 10.71 -5.65
C SER A 203 15.11 11.65 -6.58
N ILE A 204 13.95 11.19 -7.06
CA ILE A 204 13.02 11.96 -7.89
C ILE A 204 11.82 12.29 -7.02
N ARG A 205 11.78 13.53 -6.52
CA ARG A 205 10.65 14.06 -5.73
C ARG A 205 9.41 14.18 -6.60
N LEU A 206 8.26 13.71 -6.08
CA LEU A 206 6.97 13.83 -6.75
C LEU A 206 6.23 15.09 -6.27
N THR A 207 4.92 15.17 -6.53
CA THR A 207 4.09 16.31 -6.17
C THR A 207 3.85 16.36 -4.66
N ASN A 208 3.83 17.57 -4.06
CA ASN A 208 3.43 17.76 -2.65
C ASN A 208 2.08 17.08 -2.35
N GLY A 209 2.00 16.35 -1.24
CA GLY A 209 0.87 15.51 -0.84
C GLY A 209 0.90 14.10 -1.45
N SER A 210 1.93 13.75 -2.22
CA SER A 210 2.03 12.40 -2.81
C SER A 210 2.32 11.34 -1.76
N HIS A 211 1.52 10.28 -1.76
CA HIS A 211 1.73 9.12 -0.93
C HIS A 211 1.08 7.86 -1.52
N SER A 212 1.33 6.72 -0.89
CA SER A 212 0.80 5.42 -1.29
C SER A 212 1.20 5.01 -2.71
N LEU A 213 2.51 5.05 -3.03
CA LEU A 213 3.00 4.67 -4.37
C LEU A 213 2.90 3.16 -4.61
N HIS A 214 1.81 2.71 -5.25
CA HIS A 214 1.52 1.29 -5.47
C HIS A 214 2.07 0.73 -6.78
N GLY A 215 1.92 1.46 -7.88
CA GLY A 215 2.14 0.97 -9.24
C GLY A 215 3.32 1.66 -9.92
N LEU A 216 4.00 0.90 -10.79
CA LEU A 216 5.15 1.35 -11.56
C LEU A 216 5.16 0.66 -12.93
N ALA A 217 5.15 1.44 -14.01
CA ALA A 217 5.31 0.92 -15.37
C ALA A 217 6.16 1.84 -16.23
N ILE A 218 6.83 1.27 -17.23
CA ILE A 218 7.64 2.03 -18.19
C ILE A 218 7.01 1.91 -19.59
N SER A 219 7.10 3.00 -20.37
CA SER A 219 6.68 2.98 -21.76
C SER A 219 7.53 1.98 -22.57
N PRO A 220 6.97 1.34 -23.62
CA PRO A 220 7.72 0.37 -24.43
C PRO A 220 9.00 0.92 -25.08
N ASP A 221 9.04 2.23 -25.35
CA ASP A 221 10.22 2.92 -25.88
C ASP A 221 11.24 3.33 -24.80
N GLY A 222 10.94 3.07 -23.51
CA GLY A 222 11.81 3.33 -22.38
C GLY A 222 11.93 4.80 -21.98
N LYS A 223 11.14 5.71 -22.55
CA LYS A 223 11.27 7.16 -22.32
C LYS A 223 10.53 7.69 -21.11
N TYR A 224 9.41 7.08 -20.77
CA TYR A 224 8.51 7.56 -19.72
C TYR A 224 8.24 6.47 -18.70
N LEU A 225 8.30 6.86 -17.44
CA LEU A 225 7.92 6.04 -16.30
C LEU A 225 6.61 6.59 -15.73
N TYR A 226 5.68 5.69 -15.41
CA TYR A 226 4.35 6.00 -14.90
C TYR A 226 4.21 5.44 -13.49
N VAL A 227 3.79 6.29 -12.56
CA VAL A 227 3.71 5.97 -11.13
C VAL A 227 2.35 6.38 -10.59
N THR A 228 1.64 5.45 -9.98
CA THR A 228 0.34 5.74 -9.35
C THR A 228 0.52 6.25 -7.94
N GLN A 229 -0.34 7.17 -7.53
CA GLN A 229 -0.28 7.78 -6.21
C GLN A 229 -1.64 8.32 -5.76
N ILE A 230 -1.81 8.45 -4.44
CA ILE A 230 -2.79 9.38 -3.88
C ILE A 230 -2.11 10.73 -3.75
N LEU A 231 -2.85 11.80 -4.05
CA LEU A 231 -2.41 13.19 -3.93
C LEU A 231 -3.30 13.90 -2.90
N ALA A 232 -2.80 13.95 -1.67
CA ALA A 232 -3.47 14.50 -0.51
C ALA A 232 -3.41 16.04 -0.46
N ARG A 233 -4.47 16.65 0.04
CA ARG A 233 -4.59 18.08 0.32
C ARG A 233 -4.52 18.33 1.83
N TYR A 234 -3.56 17.71 2.48
CA TYR A 234 -3.41 17.62 3.93
C TYR A 234 -3.27 18.99 4.65
N GLN A 235 -2.86 20.03 3.91
CA GLN A 235 -2.76 21.41 4.41
C GLN A 235 -4.12 22.12 4.51
N MET A 236 -5.17 21.53 3.95
CA MET A 236 -6.52 22.09 3.97
C MET A 236 -7.35 21.41 5.06
N PRO A 237 -8.20 22.15 5.79
CA PRO A 237 -9.15 21.55 6.71
C PRO A 237 -10.10 20.60 5.98
N THR A 238 -10.38 19.44 6.57
CA THR A 238 -11.28 18.42 6.00
C THR A 238 -12.76 18.83 6.18
N SER A 239 -13.17 19.92 5.54
CA SER A 239 -14.50 20.53 5.71
C SER A 239 -15.51 20.17 4.61
N GLN A 240 -15.02 19.67 3.47
CA GLN A 240 -15.81 19.27 2.30
C GLN A 240 -15.05 18.22 1.49
N LEU A 241 -15.72 17.61 0.50
CA LEU A 241 -15.09 16.60 -0.38
C LEU A 241 -15.14 16.96 -1.86
N GLU A 242 -16.03 17.86 -2.26
CA GLU A 242 -16.26 18.23 -3.64
C GLU A 242 -14.94 18.57 -4.33
N ARG A 243 -14.78 18.06 -5.56
CA ARG A 243 -13.62 18.35 -6.42
C ARG A 243 -12.27 17.97 -5.77
N GLY A 244 -12.25 16.91 -4.97
CA GLY A 244 -11.02 16.35 -4.41
C GLY A 244 -10.39 17.22 -3.33
N TRP A 245 -11.21 17.92 -2.55
CA TRP A 245 -10.76 18.84 -1.51
C TRP A 245 -9.84 18.21 -0.46
N VAL A 246 -10.06 16.92 -0.15
CA VAL A 246 -9.22 16.15 0.79
C VAL A 246 -8.18 15.33 0.03
N ASN A 247 -8.63 14.52 -0.92
CA ASN A 247 -7.77 13.67 -1.73
C ASN A 247 -8.14 13.79 -3.21
N THR A 248 -7.10 13.85 -4.04
CA THR A 248 -7.15 13.54 -5.46
C THR A 248 -6.28 12.32 -5.73
N ASN A 249 -6.40 11.70 -6.90
CA ASN A 249 -5.72 10.46 -7.24
C ASN A 249 -4.97 10.65 -8.55
N GLY A 250 -3.68 10.35 -8.57
CA GLY A 250 -2.77 10.82 -9.61
C GLY A 250 -2.00 9.71 -10.32
N LEU A 251 -1.55 10.06 -11.53
CA LEU A 251 -0.51 9.35 -12.26
C LEU A 251 0.65 10.33 -12.50
N SER A 252 1.79 10.11 -11.85
CA SER A 252 3.02 10.84 -12.13
C SER A 252 3.72 10.27 -13.36
N ILE A 253 4.25 11.17 -14.18
CA ILE A 253 5.07 10.87 -15.36
C ILE A 253 6.48 11.35 -15.05
N ILE A 254 7.46 10.47 -15.25
CA ILE A 254 8.89 10.76 -15.09
C ILE A 254 9.59 10.57 -16.44
N ASP A 255 10.43 11.54 -16.79
CA ASP A 255 11.36 11.45 -17.92
C ASP A 255 12.53 10.55 -17.50
N VAL A 256 12.65 9.39 -18.15
CA VAL A 256 13.60 8.33 -17.78
C VAL A 256 15.04 8.76 -18.04
N GLU A 257 15.29 9.47 -19.14
CA GLU A 257 16.64 9.91 -19.52
C GLU A 257 17.16 10.97 -18.55
N LYS A 258 16.32 11.96 -18.25
CA LYS A 258 16.68 13.04 -17.31
C LYS A 258 16.61 12.60 -15.84
N LYS A 259 15.89 11.51 -15.56
CA LYS A 259 15.56 11.06 -14.20
C LYS A 259 14.88 12.20 -13.44
N GLU A 260 13.84 12.78 -14.03
CA GLU A 260 13.15 13.96 -13.53
C GLU A 260 11.63 13.79 -13.63
N TRP A 261 10.93 14.27 -12.61
CA TRP A 261 9.47 14.38 -12.64
C TRP A 261 9.06 15.35 -13.74
N LEU A 262 8.19 14.90 -14.64
CA LEU A 262 7.69 15.68 -15.77
C LEU A 262 6.37 16.38 -15.39
N ASN A 263 5.41 15.61 -14.88
CA ASN A 263 4.16 16.15 -14.33
C ASN A 263 3.36 15.06 -13.59
N THR A 264 2.25 15.46 -12.96
CA THR A 264 1.23 14.56 -12.41
C THR A 264 -0.12 14.92 -13.01
N VAL A 265 -0.82 13.94 -13.60
CA VAL A 265 -2.18 14.11 -14.10
C VAL A 265 -3.18 13.45 -13.15
N LEU A 266 -4.36 14.05 -12.97
CA LEU A 266 -5.40 13.51 -12.11
C LEU A 266 -6.25 12.46 -12.81
N LEU A 267 -6.47 11.33 -12.13
CA LEU A 267 -7.30 10.20 -12.57
C LEU A 267 -8.78 10.43 -12.29
N ASP A 268 -9.10 11.36 -11.39
CA ASP A 268 -10.45 11.75 -11.01
C ASP A 268 -11.18 12.49 -12.15
N ASP A 269 -12.51 12.48 -12.09
CA ASP A 269 -13.37 13.38 -12.87
C ASP A 269 -13.79 14.56 -11.97
N ILE A 270 -14.34 15.62 -12.58
CA ILE A 270 -14.70 16.86 -11.87
C ILE A 270 -15.63 16.60 -10.68
N ASP A 271 -16.55 15.64 -10.82
CA ASP A 271 -17.61 15.31 -9.87
C ASP A 271 -17.50 13.87 -9.34
N ARG A 272 -16.36 13.19 -9.57
CA ARG A 272 -16.20 11.79 -9.21
C ARG A 272 -14.73 11.40 -8.99
N GLY A 273 -14.41 10.99 -7.77
CA GLY A 273 -13.09 10.53 -7.39
C GLY A 273 -12.70 9.18 -7.99
N ALA A 274 -11.40 8.96 -8.13
CA ALA A 274 -10.75 7.73 -8.57
C ALA A 274 -9.88 7.15 -7.44
N ALA A 275 -10.46 7.00 -6.25
CA ALA A 275 -9.77 6.63 -5.03
C ALA A 275 -8.91 5.36 -5.14
N ASN A 276 -7.74 5.43 -4.52
CA ASN A 276 -6.80 4.32 -4.32
C ASN A 276 -6.31 3.71 -5.65
N PRO A 277 -5.60 4.46 -6.51
CA PRO A 277 -4.97 3.89 -7.68
C PRO A 277 -3.88 2.90 -7.25
N TRP A 278 -3.84 1.74 -7.91
CA TRP A 278 -2.98 0.62 -7.57
C TRP A 278 -2.02 0.32 -8.73
N GLY A 279 -2.11 -0.85 -9.37
CA GLY A 279 -1.29 -1.25 -10.49
C GLY A 279 -1.47 -0.36 -11.72
N VAL A 280 -0.41 -0.29 -12.52
CA VAL A 280 -0.40 0.42 -13.80
C VAL A 280 0.25 -0.48 -14.86
N ALA A 281 -0.38 -0.57 -16.03
CA ALA A 281 0.13 -1.29 -17.19
C ALA A 281 0.13 -0.38 -18.42
N VAL A 282 0.97 -0.69 -19.40
CA VAL A 282 1.05 0.03 -20.66
C VAL A 282 0.79 -0.95 -21.80
N ALA A 283 -0.02 -0.55 -22.77
CA ALA A 283 -0.24 -1.33 -23.98
C ALA A 283 1.08 -1.60 -24.72
N LYS A 284 1.19 -2.74 -25.41
CA LYS A 284 2.42 -3.13 -26.12
C LYS A 284 2.88 -2.09 -27.15
N ASP A 285 1.94 -1.40 -27.79
CA ASP A 285 2.18 -0.31 -28.75
C ASP A 285 2.50 1.04 -28.09
N GLY A 286 2.38 1.14 -26.75
CA GLY A 286 2.54 2.37 -25.98
C GLY A 286 1.37 3.34 -26.10
N GLY A 287 0.30 2.99 -26.83
CA GLY A 287 -0.80 3.90 -27.15
C GLY A 287 -1.72 4.19 -25.98
N LYS A 288 -1.84 3.25 -25.03
CA LYS A 288 -2.71 3.36 -23.85
C LYS A 288 -1.96 3.03 -22.56
N ILE A 289 -2.33 3.74 -21.50
CA ILE A 289 -1.99 3.42 -20.11
C ILE A 289 -3.25 2.93 -19.40
N PHE A 290 -3.12 1.89 -18.59
CA PHE A 290 -4.19 1.29 -17.81
C PHE A 290 -3.85 1.42 -16.34
N VAL A 291 -4.73 2.01 -15.53
CA VAL A 291 -4.55 2.17 -14.09
C VAL A 291 -5.69 1.49 -13.34
N ALA A 292 -5.37 0.55 -12.47
CA ALA A 292 -6.32 -0.08 -11.56
C ALA A 292 -6.77 0.92 -10.50
N ILE A 293 -8.07 1.18 -10.41
CA ILE A 293 -8.67 2.07 -9.40
C ILE A 293 -9.37 1.21 -8.36
N ALA A 294 -8.64 0.88 -7.29
CA ALA A 294 -9.06 -0.12 -6.32
C ALA A 294 -10.34 0.30 -5.57
N GLY A 295 -10.41 1.56 -5.13
CA GLY A 295 -11.47 2.05 -4.27
C GLY A 295 -12.83 2.22 -4.96
N THR A 296 -12.86 2.34 -6.29
CA THR A 296 -14.12 2.47 -7.05
C THR A 296 -14.41 1.29 -7.98
N HIS A 297 -13.49 0.31 -8.00
CA HIS A 297 -13.58 -0.95 -8.73
C HIS A 297 -13.68 -0.76 -10.24
N GLU A 298 -12.69 -0.05 -10.78
CA GLU A 298 -12.63 0.33 -12.20
C GLU A 298 -11.21 0.20 -12.74
N ILE A 299 -11.09 0.12 -14.07
CA ILE A 299 -9.85 0.43 -14.77
C ILE A 299 -9.97 1.81 -15.42
N CYS A 300 -8.98 2.66 -15.21
CA CYS A 300 -8.83 3.93 -15.90
C CYS A 300 -7.93 3.73 -17.13
N VAL A 301 -8.41 4.12 -18.30
CA VAL A 301 -7.70 4.01 -19.58
C VAL A 301 -7.37 5.40 -20.07
N ILE A 302 -6.09 5.65 -20.36
CA ILE A 302 -5.58 6.96 -20.79
C ILE A 302 -4.89 6.79 -22.15
N GLU A 303 -5.26 7.61 -23.13
CA GLU A 303 -4.57 7.69 -24.42
C GLU A 303 -3.24 8.45 -24.25
N THR A 304 -2.12 7.74 -24.39
CA THR A 304 -0.78 8.22 -24.02
C THR A 304 -0.34 9.41 -24.89
N LYS A 305 -0.48 9.27 -26.21
CA LYS A 305 0.02 10.25 -27.18
C LYS A 305 -0.62 11.64 -27.02
N PRO A 306 -1.97 11.78 -26.99
CA PRO A 306 -2.58 13.10 -26.81
C PRO A 306 -2.28 13.69 -25.41
N MET A 307 -2.21 12.85 -24.35
CA MET A 307 -1.81 13.31 -23.02
C MET A 307 -0.42 13.94 -23.02
N LEU A 308 0.59 13.22 -23.54
CA LEU A 308 1.97 13.71 -23.61
C LEU A 308 2.10 14.95 -24.50
N ALA A 309 1.36 15.00 -25.62
CA ALA A 309 1.35 16.17 -26.49
C ALA A 309 0.79 17.41 -25.78
N LYS A 310 -0.26 17.25 -24.98
CA LYS A 310 -0.85 18.35 -24.19
C LYS A 310 0.11 18.84 -23.10
N LEU A 311 0.79 17.92 -22.39
CA LEU A 311 1.82 18.27 -21.41
C LEU A 311 2.97 19.04 -22.06
N ALA A 312 3.46 18.58 -23.21
CA ALA A 312 4.55 19.23 -23.94
C ALA A 312 4.14 20.63 -24.45
N ALA A 313 2.90 20.79 -24.93
CA ALA A 313 2.39 22.09 -25.36
C ALA A 313 2.31 23.09 -24.19
N LEU A 314 1.80 22.68 -23.03
CA LEU A 314 1.78 23.52 -21.82
C LEU A 314 3.19 23.90 -21.35
N ALA A 315 4.13 22.95 -21.34
CA ALA A 315 5.52 23.22 -20.99
C ALA A 315 6.18 24.23 -21.95
N ALA A 316 5.77 24.24 -23.23
CA ALA A 316 6.21 25.20 -24.22
C ALA A 316 5.44 26.54 -24.19
N GLY A 317 4.52 26.74 -23.24
CA GLY A 317 3.67 27.94 -23.17
C GLY A 317 2.68 28.06 -24.34
N THR A 318 2.44 26.97 -25.06
CA THR A 318 1.48 26.93 -26.18
C THR A 318 0.07 26.74 -25.61
N PRO A 319 -0.92 27.57 -25.99
CA PRO A 319 -2.29 27.39 -25.55
C PRO A 319 -2.82 26.00 -25.88
N THR A 320 -3.39 25.32 -24.89
CA THR A 320 -4.06 24.03 -25.06
C THR A 320 -5.55 24.16 -24.80
N GLU A 321 -6.36 23.27 -25.37
CA GLU A 321 -7.77 23.16 -25.01
C GLU A 321 -7.91 22.91 -23.49
N SER A 322 -8.65 23.80 -22.82
CA SER A 322 -8.89 23.77 -21.39
C SER A 322 -10.39 23.83 -21.14
N TYR A 323 -10.92 22.79 -20.50
CA TYR A 323 -12.35 22.68 -20.19
C TYR A 323 -12.73 23.39 -18.88
N SER A 324 -11.77 23.55 -17.98
CA SER A 324 -11.92 24.20 -16.67
C SER A 324 -11.31 25.60 -16.62
N GLY A 325 -10.37 25.91 -17.52
CA GLY A 325 -9.50 27.08 -17.42
C GLY A 325 -8.44 26.98 -16.31
N ALA A 326 -8.34 25.83 -15.63
CA ALA A 326 -7.47 25.64 -14.47
C ALA A 326 -5.99 25.56 -14.89
N SER A 327 -5.65 24.76 -15.91
CA SER A 327 -4.27 24.68 -16.40
C SER A 327 -3.91 25.83 -17.33
N LYS A 328 -3.07 26.77 -16.85
CA LYS A 328 -2.42 27.81 -17.68
C LYS A 328 -0.94 27.52 -17.90
N THR A 329 -0.33 26.80 -16.97
CA THR A 329 1.06 26.38 -16.96
C THR A 329 1.16 24.90 -16.65
N ALA A 330 2.35 24.31 -16.85
CA ALA A 330 2.59 22.92 -16.46
C ALA A 330 2.41 22.69 -14.94
N ALA A 331 2.66 23.70 -14.11
CA ALA A 331 2.55 23.59 -12.65
C ALA A 331 1.09 23.46 -12.16
N ASP A 332 0.12 23.87 -12.97
CA ASP A 332 -1.31 23.82 -12.64
C ASP A 332 -1.92 22.43 -12.85
N VAL A 333 -1.29 21.59 -13.68
CA VAL A 333 -1.83 20.29 -14.12
C VAL A 333 -2.16 19.34 -12.96
N PRO A 334 -1.35 19.24 -11.88
CA PRO A 334 -1.69 18.40 -10.72
C PRO A 334 -2.93 18.85 -9.93
N ASN A 335 -3.55 19.97 -10.31
CA ASN A 335 -4.78 20.50 -9.70
C ASN A 335 -5.95 20.56 -10.71
N ASP A 336 -5.75 20.15 -11.96
CA ASP A 336 -6.76 20.25 -13.01
C ASP A 336 -7.48 18.92 -13.25
N LEU A 337 -8.63 18.76 -12.60
CA LEU A 337 -9.52 17.61 -12.78
C LEU A 337 -10.01 17.42 -14.23
N ALA A 338 -9.96 18.47 -15.05
CA ALA A 338 -10.41 18.42 -16.43
C ALA A 338 -9.27 18.17 -17.43
N PHE A 339 -8.02 18.00 -16.95
CA PHE A 339 -6.85 17.88 -17.83
C PHE A 339 -6.99 16.73 -18.84
N LEU A 340 -7.47 15.57 -18.38
CA LEU A 340 -7.60 14.34 -19.16
C LEU A 340 -8.94 14.18 -19.90
N VAL A 341 -9.83 15.18 -19.88
CA VAL A 341 -11.10 15.13 -20.62
C VAL A 341 -10.82 14.88 -22.11
N GLY A 342 -11.57 13.92 -22.69
CA GLY A 342 -11.40 13.49 -24.08
C GLY A 342 -10.26 12.49 -24.32
N MET A 343 -9.39 12.24 -23.32
CA MET A 343 -8.25 11.32 -23.41
C MET A 343 -8.32 10.16 -22.41
N LYS A 344 -9.27 10.22 -21.48
CA LYS A 344 -9.46 9.24 -20.40
C LYS A 344 -10.85 8.63 -20.44
N LYS A 345 -10.93 7.33 -20.17
CA LYS A 345 -12.17 6.59 -19.93
C LYS A 345 -12.02 5.68 -18.72
N ARG A 346 -13.01 5.69 -17.82
CA ARG A 346 -13.12 4.72 -16.73
C ARG A 346 -14.09 3.61 -17.12
N ILE A 347 -13.68 2.36 -16.92
CA ILE A 347 -14.47 1.18 -17.26
C ILE A 347 -14.76 0.43 -15.96
N LYS A 348 -16.04 0.17 -15.71
CA LYS A 348 -16.49 -0.63 -14.57
C LYS A 348 -16.09 -2.08 -14.75
N LEU A 349 -15.50 -2.64 -13.69
CA LEU A 349 -15.10 -4.05 -13.61
C LEU A 349 -16.24 -4.89 -13.02
N THR A 350 -16.23 -6.19 -13.26
CA THR A 350 -17.28 -7.12 -12.80
C THR A 350 -17.17 -7.43 -11.31
N GLY A 351 -15.95 -7.50 -10.80
CA GLY A 351 -15.62 -7.73 -9.39
C GLY A 351 -15.02 -6.51 -8.69
N LEU A 352 -14.41 -6.75 -7.54
CA LEU A 352 -14.08 -5.74 -6.54
C LEU A 352 -12.58 -5.74 -6.20
N GLY A 353 -12.06 -4.53 -5.93
CA GLY A 353 -10.68 -4.30 -5.54
C GLY A 353 -9.64 -4.68 -6.59
N PRO A 354 -9.65 -4.07 -7.79
CA PRO A 354 -8.59 -4.28 -8.76
C PRO A 354 -7.22 -3.90 -8.16
N ARG A 355 -6.25 -4.81 -8.24
CA ARG A 355 -4.90 -4.61 -7.69
C ARG A 355 -3.85 -4.43 -8.78
N GLU A 356 -3.61 -5.45 -9.57
CA GLU A 356 -2.62 -5.41 -10.65
C GLU A 356 -3.26 -5.77 -11.99
N SER A 357 -2.65 -5.31 -13.08
CA SER A 357 -3.11 -5.61 -14.43
C SER A 357 -1.96 -5.99 -15.36
N ALA A 358 -2.23 -6.85 -16.34
CA ALA A 358 -1.24 -7.27 -17.32
C ALA A 358 -1.86 -7.35 -18.72
N VAL A 359 -1.09 -6.91 -19.72
CA VAL A 359 -1.46 -7.03 -21.13
C VAL A 359 -0.97 -8.37 -21.66
N ALA A 360 -1.88 -9.20 -22.15
CA ALA A 360 -1.57 -10.48 -22.79
C ALA A 360 -2.32 -10.59 -24.12
N GLY A 361 -1.57 -10.72 -25.22
CA GLY A 361 -2.10 -10.52 -26.57
C GLY A 361 -2.66 -9.10 -26.72
N ASP A 362 -3.90 -9.01 -27.21
CA ASP A 362 -4.63 -7.76 -27.41
C ASP A 362 -5.62 -7.44 -26.26
N SER A 363 -5.57 -8.22 -25.19
CA SER A 363 -6.45 -8.06 -24.03
C SER A 363 -5.69 -7.56 -22.81
N LEU A 364 -6.38 -6.78 -21.98
CA LEU A 364 -5.94 -6.47 -20.62
C LEU A 364 -6.58 -7.46 -19.66
N TYR A 365 -5.80 -7.99 -18.72
CA TYR A 365 -6.29 -8.80 -17.61
C TYR A 365 -6.10 -8.03 -16.31
N VAL A 366 -7.09 -8.06 -15.43
CA VAL A 366 -7.09 -7.34 -14.14
C VAL A 366 -7.45 -8.29 -13.01
N GLY A 367 -6.61 -8.37 -11.98
CA GLY A 367 -6.88 -9.17 -10.78
C GLY A 367 -7.78 -8.43 -9.79
N LEU A 368 -8.92 -9.02 -9.44
CA LEU A 368 -9.93 -8.44 -8.54
C LEU A 368 -9.89 -9.13 -7.17
N TYR A 369 -9.17 -8.51 -6.24
CA TYR A 369 -8.74 -9.12 -4.97
C TYR A 369 -9.90 -9.64 -4.12
N TYR A 370 -10.93 -8.82 -3.92
CA TYR A 370 -12.04 -9.19 -3.03
C TYR A 370 -13.07 -10.11 -3.69
N SER A 371 -13.00 -10.30 -5.00
CA SER A 371 -13.93 -11.15 -5.75
C SER A 371 -13.34 -12.48 -6.19
N ASP A 372 -12.02 -12.67 -6.07
CA ASP A 372 -11.32 -13.89 -6.51
C ASP A 372 -11.54 -14.23 -7.98
N VAL A 373 -11.53 -13.18 -8.83
CA VAL A 373 -11.71 -13.29 -10.28
C VAL A 373 -10.64 -12.50 -11.01
N LEU A 374 -10.45 -12.83 -12.30
CA LEU A 374 -9.83 -11.96 -13.28
C LEU A 374 -10.90 -11.35 -14.17
N ASP A 375 -10.77 -10.06 -14.48
CA ASP A 375 -11.46 -9.50 -15.63
C ASP A 375 -10.54 -9.50 -16.84
N ARG A 376 -11.06 -10.00 -17.96
CA ARG A 376 -10.48 -9.78 -19.30
C ARG A 376 -11.21 -8.62 -19.97
N ILE A 377 -10.44 -7.68 -20.50
CA ILE A 377 -10.94 -6.50 -21.21
C ILE A 377 -10.40 -6.49 -22.62
N GLU A 378 -11.32 -6.44 -23.58
CA GLU A 378 -11.03 -6.35 -25.01
C GLU A 378 -11.38 -4.96 -25.53
N PHE A 379 -10.49 -4.39 -26.33
CA PHE A 379 -10.63 -3.05 -26.90
C PHE A 379 -10.86 -3.15 -28.41
N PRO A 380 -12.10 -3.36 -28.88
CA PRO A 380 -12.38 -3.41 -30.31
C PRO A 380 -12.06 -2.06 -30.98
N GLU A 381 -11.68 -2.09 -32.27
CA GLU A 381 -11.41 -0.87 -33.05
C GLU A 381 -12.61 0.10 -33.06
N THR A 382 -13.83 -0.45 -33.02
CA THR A 382 -15.07 0.32 -32.94
C THR A 382 -15.96 -0.20 -31.82
N GLY A 383 -16.66 0.71 -31.16
CA GLY A 383 -17.60 0.39 -30.08
C GLY A 383 -17.00 0.48 -28.67
N ASN A 384 -17.71 -0.09 -27.70
CA ASN A 384 -17.29 -0.07 -26.30
C ASN A 384 -16.36 -1.25 -25.98
N PRO A 385 -15.41 -1.06 -25.03
CA PRO A 385 -14.66 -2.17 -24.46
C PRO A 385 -15.58 -3.26 -23.94
N LYS A 386 -15.19 -4.52 -24.13
CA LYS A 386 -15.91 -5.69 -23.60
C LYS A 386 -15.19 -6.20 -22.36
N VAL A 387 -15.92 -6.39 -21.28
CA VAL A 387 -15.40 -6.91 -20.01
C VAL A 387 -16.03 -8.29 -19.76
N SER A 388 -15.20 -9.29 -19.46
CA SER A 388 -15.64 -10.63 -19.11
C SER A 388 -14.93 -11.15 -17.87
N GLU A 389 -15.72 -11.64 -16.91
CA GLU A 389 -15.25 -12.26 -15.67
C GLU A 389 -14.72 -13.68 -15.93
N ILE A 390 -13.61 -14.01 -15.26
CA ILE A 390 -13.00 -15.34 -15.24
C ILE A 390 -12.78 -15.73 -13.77
N ALA A 391 -13.49 -16.75 -13.31
CA ALA A 391 -13.32 -17.26 -11.95
C ALA A 391 -11.94 -17.91 -11.75
N LEU A 392 -11.26 -17.59 -10.65
CA LEU A 392 -9.98 -18.20 -10.28
C LEU A 392 -10.15 -19.49 -9.45
N GLY A 393 -11.37 -19.77 -9.01
CA GLY A 393 -11.72 -20.95 -8.24
C GLY A 393 -13.19 -20.93 -7.81
N PRO A 394 -13.62 -21.90 -6.98
CA PRO A 394 -14.90 -21.83 -6.30
C PRO A 394 -14.99 -20.56 -5.46
N LYS A 395 -16.16 -19.91 -5.46
CA LYS A 395 -16.39 -18.76 -4.58
C LYS A 395 -16.26 -19.21 -3.11
N PRO A 396 -15.62 -18.41 -2.25
CA PRO A 396 -15.56 -18.67 -0.82
C PRO A 396 -16.98 -18.83 -0.25
N VAL A 397 -17.16 -19.81 0.63
CA VAL A 397 -18.43 -20.02 1.33
C VAL A 397 -18.36 -19.25 2.64
N PRO A 398 -19.35 -18.39 2.95
CA PRO A 398 -19.29 -17.64 4.18
C PRO A 398 -19.24 -18.51 5.45
N ASP A 399 -18.38 -18.15 6.41
CA ASP A 399 -18.34 -18.66 7.76
C ASP A 399 -19.74 -18.62 8.39
N GLY A 400 -20.17 -19.76 8.95
CA GLY A 400 -21.50 -19.92 9.50
C GLY A 400 -22.57 -20.39 8.52
N VAL A 401 -22.27 -20.53 7.21
CA VAL A 401 -23.17 -21.16 6.24
C VAL A 401 -22.68 -22.57 5.93
N SER A 402 -23.20 -23.56 6.66
CA SER A 402 -23.13 -24.95 6.20
C SER A 402 -23.99 -25.11 4.94
N GLN A 403 -23.61 -26.04 4.04
CA GLN A 403 -24.35 -26.31 2.79
C GLN A 403 -25.81 -26.76 3.02
N ASP A 404 -26.16 -27.15 4.24
CA ASP A 404 -27.48 -27.57 4.70
C ASP A 404 -28.27 -26.48 5.44
N GLY A 405 -27.77 -25.24 5.50
CA GLY A 405 -28.50 -24.10 6.05
C GLY A 405 -28.62 -24.11 7.59
N VAL A 406 -27.74 -24.82 8.27
CA VAL A 406 -27.66 -24.84 9.74
C VAL A 406 -26.40 -24.09 10.17
N ASN A 407 -26.58 -22.94 10.81
CA ASN A 407 -25.48 -22.17 11.40
C ASN A 407 -24.68 -23.08 12.37
N GLN A 408 -23.53 -23.57 11.92
CA GLN A 408 -22.45 -23.92 12.85
C GLN A 408 -21.73 -22.62 13.15
N ASP A 409 -21.58 -22.31 14.41
CA ASP A 409 -20.67 -21.35 15.01
C ASP A 409 -19.34 -21.25 14.25
N GLY A 410 -19.34 -20.44 13.18
CA GLY A 410 -18.22 -20.15 12.27
C GLY A 410 -17.14 -19.27 12.89
N ALA A 411 -16.93 -19.44 14.19
CA ALA A 411 -15.83 -18.81 14.90
C ALA A 411 -14.53 -19.52 14.51
N GLY A 412 -13.57 -18.77 13.96
CA GLY A 412 -12.16 -19.13 14.03
C GLY A 412 -11.71 -19.35 15.49
N ARG A 413 -10.43 -19.70 15.70
CA ARG A 413 -9.87 -20.07 17.02
C ARG A 413 -10.03 -19.02 18.13
N ASP A 414 -10.55 -17.84 17.81
CA ASP A 414 -10.74 -16.65 18.64
C ASP A 414 -12.20 -16.13 18.69
N GLY A 415 -13.17 -16.77 18.02
CA GLY A 415 -14.54 -16.26 17.96
C GLY A 415 -14.86 -15.35 16.78
N MET A 416 -13.88 -15.03 15.91
CA MET A 416 -14.07 -14.10 14.78
C MET A 416 -14.35 -14.85 13.47
N SER A 417 -15.27 -14.31 12.66
CA SER A 417 -15.52 -14.78 11.29
C SER A 417 -14.43 -14.24 10.37
N ARG A 418 -13.77 -15.15 9.62
CA ARG A 418 -12.79 -14.83 8.57
C ARG A 418 -13.42 -13.98 7.48
N ASP A 419 -14.71 -14.16 7.21
CA ASP A 419 -15.40 -13.32 6.24
C ASP A 419 -15.62 -11.92 6.77
N ASP A 420 -15.94 -11.75 8.06
CA ASP A 420 -16.13 -10.42 8.62
C ASP A 420 -14.80 -9.65 8.60
N ALA A 421 -13.67 -10.34 8.84
CA ALA A 421 -12.34 -9.75 8.65
C ALA A 421 -12.09 -9.39 7.17
N ARG A 422 -12.42 -10.27 6.23
CA ARG A 422 -12.27 -10.02 4.78
C ARG A 422 -13.14 -8.86 4.31
N MET A 423 -14.39 -8.82 4.74
CA MET A 423 -15.34 -7.75 4.43
C MET A 423 -14.93 -6.44 5.11
N GLY A 424 -14.37 -6.51 6.31
CA GLY A 424 -13.77 -5.36 6.98
C GLY A 424 -12.62 -4.75 6.20
N ASP A 425 -11.68 -5.56 5.71
CA ASP A 425 -10.60 -5.10 4.83
C ASP A 425 -11.14 -4.56 3.49
N PHE A 426 -12.16 -5.19 2.92
CA PHE A 426 -12.85 -4.67 1.74
C PHE A 426 -13.41 -3.26 2.00
N HIS A 427 -14.22 -3.10 3.05
CA HIS A 427 -14.83 -1.82 3.40
C HIS A 427 -13.80 -0.77 3.82
N TRP A 428 -12.65 -1.18 4.36
CA TRP A 428 -11.52 -0.31 4.63
C TRP A 428 -10.96 0.36 3.36
N ASN A 429 -10.95 -0.39 2.25
CA ASN A 429 -10.39 0.01 0.97
C ASN A 429 -11.45 0.56 -0.01
N ASP A 430 -12.73 0.32 0.26
CA ASP A 430 -13.86 0.71 -0.59
C ASP A 430 -14.16 2.20 -0.44
N ALA A 431 -14.09 2.93 -1.56
CA ALA A 431 -14.44 4.34 -1.63
C ALA A 431 -15.86 4.54 -2.18
N THR A 432 -16.57 3.49 -2.61
CA THR A 432 -17.93 3.66 -3.14
C THR A 432 -18.93 4.12 -2.08
N THR A 433 -18.60 3.94 -0.79
CA THR A 433 -19.36 4.49 0.34
C THR A 433 -19.01 5.93 0.67
N CYS A 434 -17.99 6.52 0.06
CA CYS A 434 -17.65 7.93 0.22
C CYS A 434 -18.48 8.77 -0.76
N PHE A 435 -18.93 9.96 -0.34
CA PHE A 435 -19.56 10.91 -1.24
C PHE A 435 -18.66 11.13 -2.46
N GLN A 436 -19.21 10.86 -3.65
CA GLN A 436 -18.52 10.91 -4.95
C GLN A 436 -17.24 10.06 -5.10
N GLY A 437 -16.91 9.16 -4.17
CA GLY A 437 -15.81 8.21 -4.31
C GLY A 437 -14.39 8.79 -4.26
N TRP A 438 -14.19 9.87 -3.52
CA TRP A 438 -12.90 10.58 -3.41
C TRP A 438 -11.84 9.84 -2.60
N LEU A 439 -12.23 9.14 -1.54
CA LEU A 439 -11.33 8.44 -0.64
C LEU A 439 -12.02 7.28 0.10
N SER A 440 -11.22 6.52 0.86
CA SER A 440 -11.61 5.46 1.78
C SER A 440 -10.80 5.59 3.08
N CYS A 441 -11.03 4.73 4.07
CA CYS A 441 -10.17 4.67 5.26
C CYS A 441 -8.69 4.41 4.90
N ALA A 442 -8.44 3.53 3.93
CA ALA A 442 -7.10 3.22 3.44
C ALA A 442 -6.36 4.42 2.81
N SER A 443 -7.08 5.46 2.40
CA SER A 443 -6.50 6.64 1.75
C SER A 443 -5.80 7.59 2.73
N CYS A 444 -6.02 7.44 4.04
CA CYS A 444 -5.27 8.15 5.09
C CYS A 444 -4.62 7.17 6.08
N HIS A 445 -5.14 5.95 6.15
CA HIS A 445 -4.61 4.88 6.98
C HIS A 445 -4.22 3.65 6.13
N PRO A 446 -3.15 3.77 5.32
CA PRO A 446 -2.69 2.67 4.51
C PRO A 446 -2.36 1.47 5.40
N GLU A 447 -3.00 0.32 5.14
CA GLU A 447 -2.84 -0.93 5.93
C GLU A 447 -3.16 -0.76 7.43
N GLY A 448 -4.04 0.18 7.79
CA GLY A 448 -4.38 0.47 9.18
C GLY A 448 -3.26 1.17 9.96
N ARG A 449 -2.27 1.73 9.25
CA ARG A 449 -1.14 2.47 9.81
C ARG A 449 -1.23 3.95 9.43
N MET A 450 -0.09 4.65 9.44
CA MET A 450 0.02 6.08 9.20
C MET A 450 0.48 6.34 7.77
N ASP A 451 -0.03 7.41 7.18
CA ASP A 451 0.34 7.90 5.85
C ASP A 451 1.49 8.92 5.86
N ALA A 452 2.02 9.23 7.05
CA ALA A 452 3.02 10.28 7.30
C ALA A 452 2.52 11.70 7.00
N LEU A 453 1.19 11.91 7.03
CA LEU A 453 0.56 13.20 6.79
C LEU A 453 -0.08 13.81 8.05
N ASN A 454 0.02 15.13 8.17
CA ASN A 454 -0.69 15.92 9.17
C ASN A 454 -2.06 16.37 8.62
N TRP A 455 -3.14 15.99 9.31
CA TRP A 455 -4.50 16.28 8.89
C TRP A 455 -5.20 17.24 9.85
N ASP A 456 -5.82 18.30 9.32
CA ASP A 456 -6.64 19.24 10.07
C ASP A 456 -8.11 18.81 10.05
N LEU A 457 -8.53 18.14 11.13
CA LEU A 457 -9.86 17.54 11.25
C LEU A 457 -10.80 18.44 12.06
N LEU A 458 -12.09 18.42 11.73
CA LEU A 458 -13.09 19.26 12.43
C LEU A 458 -13.37 18.86 13.89
N ASN A 459 -12.73 17.80 14.39
CA ASN A 459 -13.05 17.21 15.69
C ASN A 459 -12.24 17.79 16.86
N ASP A 460 -11.20 18.58 16.57
CA ASP A 460 -10.35 19.24 17.57
C ASP A 460 -9.99 20.69 17.18
N ASP A 461 -10.97 21.38 16.59
CA ASP A 461 -10.94 22.74 16.04
C ASP A 461 -10.08 22.93 14.78
N ILE A 462 -10.51 23.81 13.88
CA ILE A 462 -9.80 24.12 12.62
C ILE A 462 -8.46 24.83 12.90
N GLY A 463 -7.46 24.53 12.08
CA GLY A 463 -6.11 25.10 12.13
C GLY A 463 -5.23 24.43 13.18
N ASN A 464 -5.43 23.13 13.40
CA ASN A 464 -4.72 22.31 14.38
C ASN A 464 -4.36 20.94 13.76
N PRO A 465 -3.58 20.91 12.65
CA PRO A 465 -3.27 19.69 11.94
C PRO A 465 -2.43 18.72 12.80
N LYS A 466 -2.76 17.42 12.73
CA LYS A 466 -2.07 16.36 13.48
C LYS A 466 -1.69 15.20 12.60
N ASN A 467 -0.54 14.62 12.89
CA ASN A 467 -0.11 13.38 12.26
C ASN A 467 -1.14 12.28 12.55
N ALA A 468 -1.47 11.43 11.57
CA ALA A 468 -2.33 10.29 11.82
C ALA A 468 -1.75 9.42 12.97
N LYS A 469 -2.58 8.83 13.85
CA LYS A 469 -2.09 7.79 14.76
C LYS A 469 -2.21 6.42 14.07
N SER A 470 -1.26 5.53 14.34
CA SER A 470 -1.40 4.12 13.98
C SER A 470 -2.67 3.55 14.62
N LEU A 471 -3.43 2.76 13.87
CA LEU A 471 -4.62 2.08 14.37
C LEU A 471 -4.31 0.65 14.85
N LEU A 472 -3.04 0.23 14.75
CA LEU A 472 -2.54 -0.98 15.41
C LEU A 472 -2.90 -0.93 16.90
N LEU A 473 -3.55 -1.98 17.39
CA LEU A 473 -3.99 -2.08 18.78
C LEU A 473 -4.97 -0.97 19.20
N GLY A 474 -5.48 -0.13 18.29
CA GLY A 474 -6.24 1.06 18.64
C GLY A 474 -7.51 0.78 19.44
N ARG A 475 -8.09 -0.42 19.28
CA ARG A 475 -9.23 -0.91 20.09
C ARG A 475 -8.83 -1.40 21.49
N LYS A 476 -7.54 -1.63 21.74
CA LYS A 476 -6.95 -2.00 23.03
C LYS A 476 -6.36 -0.81 23.78
N VAL A 477 -6.03 0.27 23.06
CA VAL A 477 -5.39 1.48 23.61
C VAL A 477 -6.20 2.77 23.42
N PRO A 478 -7.41 2.87 23.99
CA PRO A 478 -8.13 4.15 24.01
C PRO A 478 -7.40 5.19 24.89
N PRO A 479 -7.66 6.50 24.72
CA PRO A 479 -8.54 7.12 23.73
C PRO A 479 -7.93 7.18 22.32
N ALA A 480 -8.74 7.53 21.33
CA ALA A 480 -8.28 7.69 19.95
C ALA A 480 -7.94 9.16 19.61
N MET A 481 -6.97 9.33 18.70
CA MET A 481 -6.38 10.60 18.24
C MET A 481 -5.51 11.31 19.30
N TRP A 482 -4.65 12.23 18.86
CA TRP A 482 -3.62 12.83 19.71
C TRP A 482 -4.15 13.67 20.87
N HIS A 483 -5.32 14.27 20.75
CA HIS A 483 -5.97 15.00 21.84
C HIS A 483 -6.97 14.14 22.64
N GLY A 484 -7.08 12.84 22.34
CA GLY A 484 -8.02 11.93 23.00
C GLY A 484 -9.49 12.36 22.85
N VAL A 485 -9.84 13.10 21.78
CA VAL A 485 -11.20 13.64 21.60
C VAL A 485 -12.22 12.56 21.22
N ARG A 486 -11.76 11.35 20.88
CA ARG A 486 -12.60 10.17 20.67
C ARG A 486 -12.36 9.18 21.78
N VAL A 487 -13.45 8.68 22.37
CA VAL A 487 -13.39 7.70 23.48
C VAL A 487 -12.67 6.42 23.07
N ASP A 488 -12.85 5.97 21.82
CA ASP A 488 -12.19 4.79 21.25
C ASP A 488 -12.19 4.85 19.71
N VAL A 489 -11.57 3.85 19.08
CA VAL A 489 -11.51 3.70 17.62
C VAL A 489 -12.87 3.32 17.02
N ASP A 490 -13.72 2.59 17.75
CA ASP A 490 -15.03 2.14 17.27
C ASP A 490 -15.96 3.35 17.03
N TYR A 491 -15.94 4.33 17.94
CA TYR A 491 -16.56 5.64 17.75
C TYR A 491 -15.88 6.42 16.59
N GLY A 492 -14.56 6.26 16.45
CA GLY A 492 -13.78 6.82 15.35
C GLY A 492 -14.23 6.34 13.96
N ILE A 493 -14.58 5.07 13.79
CA ILE A 493 -15.08 4.51 12.53
C ILE A 493 -16.39 5.19 12.14
N ARG A 494 -17.35 5.25 13.06
CA ARG A 494 -18.69 5.84 12.81
C ARG A 494 -18.60 7.32 12.46
N THR A 495 -17.76 8.07 13.19
CA THR A 495 -17.53 9.48 12.90
C THR A 495 -16.70 9.69 11.64
N GLY A 496 -15.84 8.74 11.26
CA GLY A 496 -15.15 8.70 9.98
C GLY A 496 -16.14 8.66 8.81
N TYR A 497 -17.12 7.75 8.84
CA TYR A 497 -18.19 7.73 7.83
C TYR A 497 -18.91 9.08 7.74
N ARG A 498 -19.36 9.62 8.86
CA ARG A 498 -20.18 10.84 8.88
C ARG A 498 -19.41 12.10 8.46
N TYR A 499 -18.20 12.30 8.98
CA TYR A 499 -17.48 13.57 8.85
C TYR A 499 -16.29 13.54 7.89
N ILE A 500 -15.82 12.35 7.49
CA ILE A 500 -14.70 12.20 6.54
C ILE A 500 -15.19 11.63 5.22
N LEU A 501 -16.07 10.62 5.23
CA LEU A 501 -16.64 10.05 4.00
C LEU A 501 -17.96 10.71 3.57
N PHE A 502 -18.51 11.58 4.42
CA PHE A 502 -19.75 12.34 4.20
C PHE A 502 -20.96 11.44 3.89
N THR A 503 -21.04 10.30 4.58
CA THR A 503 -22.14 9.34 4.46
C THR A 503 -22.62 8.82 5.81
N GLU A 504 -23.85 8.31 5.84
CA GLU A 504 -24.39 7.73 7.07
C GLU A 504 -23.72 6.37 7.37
N PRO A 505 -23.22 6.17 8.60
CA PRO A 505 -22.56 4.92 8.97
C PRO A 505 -23.54 3.75 8.92
N ASN A 506 -23.11 2.65 8.29
CA ASN A 506 -23.80 1.36 8.39
C ASN A 506 -23.19 0.54 9.51
N GLU A 507 -23.99 0.16 10.51
CA GLU A 507 -23.48 -0.56 11.69
C GLU A 507 -22.92 -1.96 11.39
N GLY A 508 -23.43 -2.66 10.38
CA GLY A 508 -22.88 -3.96 9.96
C GLY A 508 -21.48 -3.80 9.38
N THR A 509 -21.33 -2.86 8.45
CA THR A 509 -20.03 -2.50 7.87
C THR A 509 -19.04 -2.00 8.91
N CYS A 510 -19.48 -1.14 9.86
CA CYS A 510 -18.61 -0.65 10.93
C CYS A 510 -18.06 -1.81 11.77
N LYS A 511 -18.90 -2.78 12.14
CA LYS A 511 -18.48 -3.97 12.89
C LYS A 511 -17.50 -4.86 12.12
N GLN A 512 -17.67 -4.99 10.81
CA GLN A 512 -16.70 -5.73 9.99
C GLN A 512 -15.34 -5.03 9.96
N ILE A 513 -15.32 -3.70 9.87
CA ILE A 513 -14.07 -2.91 10.02
C ILE A 513 -13.46 -3.10 11.41
N GLU A 514 -14.27 -3.09 12.48
CA GLU A 514 -13.83 -3.36 13.85
C GLU A 514 -13.12 -4.73 13.95
N VAL A 515 -13.68 -5.77 13.30
CA VAL A 515 -13.06 -7.12 13.21
C VAL A 515 -11.76 -7.07 12.41
N TYR A 516 -11.72 -6.39 11.26
CA TYR A 516 -10.49 -6.22 10.49
C TYR A 516 -9.38 -5.56 11.31
N LEU A 517 -9.68 -4.50 12.06
CA LEU A 517 -8.68 -3.85 12.91
C LEU A 517 -8.14 -4.77 14.01
N ASP A 518 -8.96 -5.69 14.53
CA ASP A 518 -8.50 -6.70 15.49
C ASP A 518 -7.55 -7.75 14.86
N THR A 519 -7.57 -7.91 13.53
CA THR A 519 -6.63 -8.79 12.81
C THR A 519 -5.23 -8.20 12.64
N LEU A 520 -5.08 -6.88 12.84
CA LEU A 520 -3.80 -6.21 12.69
C LEU A 520 -2.84 -6.66 13.79
N THR A 521 -1.72 -7.27 13.40
CA THR A 521 -0.67 -7.73 14.32
C THR A 521 0.58 -6.84 14.19
N PRO A 522 1.34 -6.66 15.29
CA PRO A 522 2.64 -5.98 15.21
C PRO A 522 3.62 -6.77 14.34
N LEU A 523 4.43 -6.06 13.56
CA LEU A 523 5.55 -6.63 12.84
C LEU A 523 6.83 -6.59 13.69
N GLU A 524 7.66 -7.63 13.59
CA GLU A 524 8.97 -7.66 14.24
C GLU A 524 9.85 -6.50 13.75
N SER A 525 10.53 -5.81 14.66
CA SER A 525 11.35 -4.66 14.29
C SER A 525 12.61 -5.05 13.51
N PRO A 526 13.00 -4.28 12.47
CA PRO A 526 14.29 -4.43 11.80
C PRO A 526 15.51 -4.11 12.70
N TYR A 527 15.29 -3.51 13.88
CA TYR A 527 16.33 -3.25 14.89
C TYR A 527 16.60 -4.44 15.82
N LEU A 528 15.80 -5.51 15.71
CA LEU A 528 16.08 -6.76 16.41
C LEU A 528 17.19 -7.54 15.72
N VAL A 529 18.08 -8.14 16.51
CA VAL A 529 19.12 -9.07 16.06
C VAL A 529 18.65 -10.48 16.38
N ASP A 530 18.33 -11.25 15.34
CA ASP A 530 17.77 -12.61 15.46
C ASP A 530 16.50 -12.69 16.34
N GLY A 531 15.66 -11.65 16.30
CA GLY A 531 14.45 -11.55 17.12
C GLY A 531 14.71 -11.17 18.59
N LYS A 532 15.89 -10.64 18.91
CA LYS A 532 16.27 -10.19 20.26
C LYS A 532 16.81 -8.76 20.24
N LEU A 533 16.77 -8.12 21.40
CA LEU A 533 17.41 -6.82 21.60
C LEU A 533 18.91 -6.92 21.34
N SER A 534 19.47 -5.94 20.61
CA SER A 534 20.91 -5.77 20.47
C SER A 534 21.54 -5.36 21.81
N GLU A 535 22.87 -5.48 21.97
CA GLU A 535 23.57 -4.99 23.18
C GLU A 535 23.30 -3.50 23.43
N LYS A 536 23.17 -2.74 22.34
CA LYS A 536 22.83 -1.33 22.34
C LYS A 536 21.39 -1.10 22.85
N ALA A 537 20.42 -1.87 22.34
CA ALA A 537 19.04 -1.82 22.82
C ALA A 537 18.88 -2.29 24.27
N LEU A 538 19.72 -3.23 24.75
CA LEU A 538 19.71 -3.64 26.15
C LEU A 538 20.14 -2.50 27.08
N ARG A 539 21.18 -1.73 26.73
CA ARG A 539 21.53 -0.50 27.46
C ARG A 539 20.44 0.56 27.35
N GLY A 540 19.85 0.70 26.16
CA GLY A 540 18.72 1.60 25.92
C GLY A 540 17.51 1.29 26.78
N LYS A 541 17.24 0.01 27.00
CA LYS A 541 16.20 -0.46 27.92
C LYS A 541 16.46 -0.01 29.35
N GLU A 542 17.70 -0.10 29.83
CA GLU A 542 18.06 0.40 31.17
C GLU A 542 17.85 1.92 31.29
N VAL A 543 18.17 2.68 30.24
CA VAL A 543 17.89 4.12 30.17
C VAL A 543 16.39 4.41 30.19
N PHE A 544 15.60 3.65 29.43
CA PHE A 544 14.14 3.80 29.29
C PHE A 544 13.39 3.48 30.58
N GLU A 545 13.72 2.34 31.21
CA GLU A 545 13.13 1.90 32.48
C GLU A 545 13.70 2.66 33.68
N GLY A 546 14.85 3.30 33.48
CA GLY A 546 15.59 4.05 34.48
C GLY A 546 14.92 5.35 34.90
N GLU A 547 15.20 5.72 36.14
CA GLU A 547 14.71 6.94 36.78
C GLU A 547 15.34 8.23 36.22
N LYS A 548 16.41 8.14 35.42
CA LYS A 548 17.12 9.31 34.88
C LYS A 548 16.27 10.06 33.87
N LEU A 549 15.70 9.36 32.89
CA LEU A 549 14.81 9.95 31.87
C LEU A 549 13.32 9.67 32.16
N GLY A 550 13.01 8.56 32.85
CA GLY A 550 11.65 8.28 33.31
C GLY A 550 10.65 7.98 32.19
N CYS A 551 11.09 7.47 31.04
CA CYS A 551 10.23 7.17 29.88
C CYS A 551 9.08 6.22 30.26
N SER A 552 9.36 5.23 31.11
CA SER A 552 8.39 4.24 31.61
C SER A 552 7.20 4.83 32.38
N LYS A 553 7.28 6.09 32.84
CA LYS A 553 6.16 6.77 33.53
C LYS A 553 4.97 6.98 32.63
N CYS A 554 5.22 7.31 31.36
CA CYS A 554 4.18 7.45 30.34
C CYS A 554 4.08 6.20 29.46
N HIS A 555 5.19 5.47 29.28
CA HIS A 555 5.27 4.28 28.42
C HIS A 555 5.59 2.99 29.19
N PRO A 556 4.69 2.53 30.09
CA PRO A 556 4.93 1.32 30.88
C PRO A 556 4.90 0.05 30.02
N ALA A 557 5.90 -0.81 30.15
CA ALA A 557 6.07 -2.01 29.32
C ALA A 557 4.99 -3.08 29.52
N ASP A 558 4.31 -3.08 30.67
CA ASP A 558 3.23 -4.03 31.00
C ASP A 558 1.86 -3.64 30.43
N ASN A 559 1.74 -2.47 29.81
CA ASN A 559 0.51 -1.98 29.19
C ASN A 559 0.75 -1.42 27.79
N TYR A 560 1.22 -2.25 26.87
CA TYR A 560 1.44 -1.88 25.47
C TYR A 560 2.32 -0.62 25.28
N PHE A 561 3.22 -0.32 26.22
CA PHE A 561 4.04 0.90 26.20
C PHE A 561 3.22 2.20 26.12
N THR A 562 2.07 2.25 26.78
CA THR A 562 1.26 3.47 26.94
C THR A 562 0.51 3.44 28.26
N ASP A 563 0.40 4.59 28.92
CA ASP A 563 -0.43 4.75 30.11
C ASP A 563 -1.85 5.25 29.79
N GLN A 564 -2.16 5.47 28.51
CA GLN A 564 -3.47 5.89 28.01
C GLN A 564 -3.95 7.23 28.62
N LYS A 565 -3.02 8.13 28.92
CA LYS A 565 -3.31 9.45 29.50
C LYS A 565 -2.77 10.56 28.61
N LEU A 566 -3.33 11.75 28.83
CA LEU A 566 -2.82 12.98 28.23
C LEU A 566 -1.65 13.52 29.07
N HIS A 567 -0.52 13.80 28.44
CA HIS A 567 0.65 14.41 29.09
C HIS A 567 1.12 15.66 28.36
N ASP A 568 1.60 16.63 29.13
CA ASP A 568 2.39 17.76 28.62
C ASP A 568 3.87 17.39 28.75
N VAL A 569 4.48 17.06 27.63
CA VAL A 569 5.89 16.69 27.51
C VAL A 569 6.70 17.78 26.79
N ASN A 570 6.24 19.03 26.89
CA ASN A 570 6.85 20.20 26.26
C ASN A 570 6.91 20.09 24.72
N SER A 571 5.93 19.41 24.11
CA SER A 571 5.88 19.18 22.66
C SER A 571 5.03 20.21 21.90
N ARG A 572 4.32 21.10 22.61
CA ARG A 572 3.35 22.04 22.03
C ARG A 572 3.97 22.92 20.93
N THR A 573 3.22 23.13 19.85
CA THR A 573 3.52 24.02 18.71
C THR A 573 2.63 25.26 18.68
N TYR A 574 2.87 26.13 17.70
CA TYR A 574 2.01 27.25 17.36
C TYR A 574 0.54 26.86 17.08
N TYR A 575 0.31 25.74 16.38
CA TYR A 575 -1.05 25.31 16.00
C TYR A 575 -1.82 24.69 17.18
N ASP A 576 -1.11 24.21 18.19
CA ASP A 576 -1.69 23.42 19.27
C ASP A 576 -2.48 24.29 20.26
N ARG A 577 -3.78 24.00 20.38
CA ARG A 577 -4.69 24.67 21.33
C ARG A 577 -4.43 24.25 22.77
N LYS A 578 -4.01 23.01 22.99
CA LYS A 578 -3.72 22.41 24.30
C LYS A 578 -2.29 21.88 24.31
N PRO A 579 -1.61 21.89 25.48
CA PRO A 579 -0.25 21.38 25.58
C PRO A 579 -0.19 19.86 25.82
N THR A 580 -1.33 19.22 26.12
CA THR A 580 -1.38 17.81 26.50
C THR A 580 -1.79 16.91 25.34
N PHE A 581 -1.09 15.79 25.18
CA PHE A 581 -1.33 14.80 24.13
C PHE A 581 -1.44 13.40 24.71
N ASP A 582 -2.30 12.58 24.11
CA ASP A 582 -2.46 11.17 24.43
C ASP A 582 -1.18 10.39 24.15
N THR A 583 -0.72 9.62 25.12
CA THR A 583 0.47 8.78 24.99
C THR A 583 0.22 7.64 24.00
N PRO A 584 0.85 7.62 22.81
CA PRO A 584 0.68 6.49 21.89
C PRO A 584 1.39 5.24 22.43
N SER A 585 0.90 4.06 22.02
CA SER A 585 1.70 2.82 22.13
C SER A 585 3.00 2.97 21.35
N LEU A 586 4.10 2.45 21.92
CA LEU A 586 5.39 2.38 21.23
C LEU A 586 5.60 1.07 20.44
N ILE A 587 4.66 0.13 20.52
CA ILE A 587 4.75 -1.12 19.75
C ILE A 587 4.71 -0.79 18.26
N GLU A 588 5.70 -1.27 17.50
CA GLU A 588 5.88 -1.00 16.07
C GLU A 588 6.15 0.50 15.77
N CYS A 589 6.61 1.31 16.74
CA CYS A 589 6.86 2.73 16.49
C CYS A 589 7.98 2.95 15.45
N TRP A 590 8.86 1.98 15.23
CA TRP A 590 9.89 2.04 14.19
C TRP A 590 9.37 2.28 12.78
N ARG A 591 8.08 2.05 12.55
CA ARG A 591 7.39 2.24 11.27
C ARG A 591 6.46 3.46 11.27
N THR A 592 6.53 4.35 12.26
CA THR A 592 5.58 5.47 12.39
C THR A 592 6.19 6.84 12.13
N ALA A 593 7.40 6.90 11.55
CA ALA A 593 7.97 8.18 11.15
C ALA A 593 7.03 8.92 10.14
N PRO A 594 7.09 10.25 10.06
CA PRO A 594 7.78 11.12 11.01
C PRO A 594 7.09 11.09 12.39
N TYR A 595 7.88 11.27 13.44
CA TYR A 595 7.49 11.13 14.83
C TYR A 595 6.88 12.41 15.39
N MET A 596 6.28 12.29 16.59
CA MET A 596 5.50 13.30 17.31
C MET A 596 4.10 13.53 16.71
N HIS A 597 3.25 14.20 17.49
CA HIS A 597 1.86 14.49 17.12
C HIS A 597 1.71 15.40 15.91
N ASP A 598 2.77 16.07 15.53
CA ASP A 598 2.87 16.99 14.41
C ASP A 598 3.89 16.54 13.37
N GLY A 599 4.45 15.34 13.47
CA GLY A 599 5.31 14.77 12.44
C GLY A 599 6.57 15.59 12.15
N ARG A 600 7.10 16.39 13.08
CA ARG A 600 8.25 17.28 12.80
C ARG A 600 9.59 16.54 12.64
N HIS A 601 9.68 15.28 13.07
CA HIS A 601 10.95 14.53 13.14
C HIS A 601 10.91 13.23 12.34
N PRO A 602 11.54 13.16 11.15
CA PRO A 602 11.73 11.90 10.45
C PRO A 602 12.67 10.92 11.18
N ASP A 603 13.56 11.45 12.02
CA ASP A 603 14.53 10.69 12.82
C ASP A 603 14.12 10.66 14.30
N MET A 604 14.13 9.46 14.90
CA MET A 604 13.81 9.27 16.31
C MET A 604 14.84 9.94 17.23
N LYS A 605 16.10 10.06 16.79
CA LYS A 605 17.14 10.74 17.59
C LYS A 605 16.80 12.21 17.84
N ASP A 606 16.19 12.87 16.86
CA ASP A 606 15.81 14.28 16.95
C ASP A 606 14.63 14.54 17.91
N VAL A 607 13.78 13.53 18.16
CA VAL A 607 12.73 13.59 19.19
C VAL A 607 13.34 13.92 20.56
N PHE A 608 14.49 13.33 20.87
CA PHE A 608 15.17 13.54 22.15
C PHE A 608 16.16 14.72 22.11
N LEU A 609 16.94 14.87 21.04
CA LEU A 609 17.99 15.90 20.98
C LEU A 609 17.46 17.30 20.67
N LYS A 610 16.51 17.42 19.73
CA LYS A 610 15.98 18.71 19.28
C LYS A 610 14.70 19.08 20.04
N SER A 611 13.78 18.12 20.17
CA SER A 611 12.52 18.35 20.87
C SER A 611 12.60 18.17 22.38
N ARG A 612 13.70 17.63 22.91
CA ARG A 612 13.86 17.36 24.35
C ARG A 612 12.64 16.63 24.94
N HIS A 613 12.10 15.67 24.19
CA HIS A 613 10.86 14.99 24.56
C HIS A 613 10.98 14.35 25.96
N GLY A 614 10.04 14.72 26.85
CA GLY A 614 9.98 14.20 28.21
C GLY A 614 10.99 14.83 29.19
N ASP A 615 11.66 15.93 28.82
CA ASP A 615 12.64 16.59 29.70
C ASP A 615 12.08 17.11 31.03
N VAL A 616 10.77 17.33 31.09
CA VAL A 616 10.01 17.54 32.31
C VAL A 616 10.19 16.44 33.37
N TYR A 617 10.61 15.23 32.96
CA TYR A 617 10.90 14.10 33.84
C TYR A 617 12.38 13.79 34.01
N TRP A 618 13.27 14.47 33.28
CA TRP A 618 14.71 14.20 33.34
C TRP A 618 15.30 14.69 34.66
N LYS A 619 16.06 13.82 35.34
CA LYS A 619 16.83 14.22 36.53
C LYS A 619 18.12 14.96 36.17
N THR A 620 18.71 14.60 35.04
CA THR A 620 19.92 15.17 34.46
C THR A 620 19.92 14.94 32.95
N ASP A 621 20.55 15.82 32.18
CA ASP A 621 20.63 15.66 30.72
C ASP A 621 21.27 14.31 30.33
N PRO A 622 20.71 13.60 29.33
CA PRO A 622 21.33 12.41 28.77
C PRO A 622 22.56 12.78 27.94
N THR A 623 23.53 11.87 27.93
CA THR A 623 24.63 11.87 26.97
C THR A 623 24.14 11.44 25.59
N GLU A 624 24.91 11.73 24.56
CA GLU A 624 24.58 11.29 23.20
C GLU A 624 24.53 9.75 23.08
N GLU A 625 25.42 9.05 23.79
CA GLU A 625 25.42 7.58 23.84
C GLU A 625 24.14 7.02 24.48
N GLU A 626 23.68 7.61 25.59
CA GLU A 626 22.41 7.21 26.21
C GLU A 626 21.20 7.45 25.28
N ILE A 627 21.23 8.52 24.48
CA ILE A 627 20.18 8.76 23.47
C ILE A 627 20.28 7.74 22.34
N ASP A 628 21.47 7.45 21.83
CA ASP A 628 21.65 6.45 20.78
C ASP A 628 21.18 5.07 21.23
N ASP A 629 21.50 4.69 22.47
CA ASP A 629 21.03 3.46 23.10
C ASP A 629 19.51 3.45 23.25
N LEU A 630 18.92 4.53 23.78
CA LEU A 630 17.48 4.68 23.94
C LEU A 630 16.73 4.57 22.61
N VAL A 631 17.23 5.25 21.57
CA VAL A 631 16.65 5.20 20.21
C VAL A 631 16.66 3.77 19.68
N GLU A 632 17.75 3.04 19.85
CA GLU A 632 17.83 1.62 19.46
C GLU A 632 16.76 0.78 20.17
N TYR A 633 16.58 0.99 21.48
CA TYR A 633 15.57 0.27 22.24
C TYR A 633 14.15 0.61 21.78
N VAL A 634 13.81 1.90 21.68
CA VAL A 634 12.47 2.33 21.26
C VAL A 634 12.15 1.80 19.86
N LEU A 635 13.08 1.88 18.93
CA LEU A 635 12.88 1.36 17.57
C LEU A 635 12.88 -0.18 17.53
N SER A 636 13.29 -0.88 18.58
CA SER A 636 13.20 -2.35 18.66
C SER A 636 11.84 -2.88 19.14
N LEU A 637 10.94 -2.00 19.60
CA LEU A 637 9.64 -2.34 20.21
C LEU A 637 8.53 -2.70 19.21
#